data_AF-A0A364KQB1-F1
#
_entry.id   AF-A0A364KQB1-F1
#
_cell.length_a   1.000
_cell.length_b   1.000
_cell.length_c   1.000
_cell.angle_alpha   90.00
_cell.angle_beta   90.00
_cell.angle_gamma   90.00
#
_symmetry.space_group_name_H-M   'P 1'
#
loop_
_entity.id
_entity.type
_entity.pdbx_description
1 polymer ?
#
loop_
_entity_poly.entity_id
_entity_poly.type
_entity_poly.pdbx_seq_one_letter_code
_entity_poly.pdbx_strand_id
1 'polypeptide(L)'
;MAKAPYIPPQIGWLYDLVLWTFSVLVDLFFREVHPRGSWKVPRRGPLIIVAAPHANQFVDSLILMRVVRREVGRRISWLIAEKSFKRKFIGLLSRGIGAVPVARAMDNLKPGAGTIYLPDPVNQPTLLRGNGTKFDGPGFEPEGTIHLPTINGNSYSATIAEIKGPEEIVLKKPVKEKDALFQLTGRNDITDDGKFNGEGSGDKSDFQGTKFKFAPHVDQSAVYKAVFGRLSHGGCIGIFPEGGSHDRPELLPLKAGVAIMALGSLAENPDSGLKIVPCGMNYFHAHKFRSRAVVEFGSPIEVPRELVEKYKRGERREAVGELLDTIYHALLAVTVNGPDYETLMAVQAARRLYNTKGKKLPLPMVIELNRRLITGYAHFKDDPRIVKLKNSITSYNKQLRFLGLRDHQVEYAKFSILKVVFTLVYRLIKLTLLAIGTLPGLVLFAPVFIATKSISKKKSQEALAASTVKLQGRDVMATWKLLVALAFAPAVYAFYTAVFTYWTYRNRIQGYVPEWVPLWAMILLGVVLFPTITFAALRIGEIGMDIIKSLRPLMLSLNPSSANTLVKLRERRAELSHEVTEVINTLGPELFPDFDSARIVADPFKESGHVEGEKSAEGYGETRSRPGIQKSYRTQEPLPRNESFHDLASIGFFSTRPASRSRSRSTAGGLRLSSSGSVQPLSEIDGHDRLEEVSKRIRGAMRERGKERRQRSEDLGWESVSAGSITPPDDGEKKTR
;
A
#
# COMPACT_ATOMS: atom_id res chain seq x y z
N MET A 1 -38.77 12.21 20.32
CA MET A 1 -38.23 11.80 18.99
C MET A 1 -36.72 11.66 19.10
N ALA A 2 -36.18 10.44 18.95
CA ALA A 2 -34.73 10.27 18.87
C ALA A 2 -34.23 11.00 17.61
N LYS A 3 -33.30 11.95 17.75
CA LYS A 3 -32.69 12.64 16.60
C LYS A 3 -32.19 11.59 15.62
N ALA A 4 -32.63 11.68 14.36
CA ALA A 4 -32.12 10.83 13.29
C ALA A 4 -30.58 10.90 13.31
N PRO A 5 -29.87 9.75 13.23
CA PRO A 5 -28.42 9.73 13.29
C PRO A 5 -27.88 10.58 12.12
N TYR A 6 -27.02 11.55 12.44
CA TYR A 6 -26.40 12.39 11.43
C TYR A 6 -25.48 11.54 10.55
N ILE A 7 -25.95 11.23 9.34
CA ILE A 7 -25.13 10.63 8.30
C ILE A 7 -24.42 11.78 7.58
N PRO A 8 -23.09 11.89 7.67
CA PRO A 8 -22.37 12.95 6.98
C PRO A 8 -22.63 12.86 5.47
N PRO A 9 -23.15 13.91 4.82
CA PRO A 9 -23.38 13.87 3.39
C PRO A 9 -22.05 13.75 2.66
N GLN A 10 -21.95 12.85 1.68
CA GLN A 10 -20.78 12.77 0.81
C GLN A 10 -21.05 13.64 -0.43
N ILE A 11 -20.52 14.86 -0.42
CA ILE A 11 -20.65 15.80 -1.53
C ILE A 11 -19.66 15.39 -2.61
N GLY A 12 -20.14 14.79 -3.70
CA GLY A 12 -19.31 14.15 -4.71
C GLY A 12 -18.26 15.07 -5.38
N TRP A 13 -18.65 16.29 -5.74
CA TRP A 13 -17.74 17.26 -6.37
C TRP A 13 -16.68 17.76 -5.39
N LEU A 14 -17.05 18.00 -4.13
CA LEU A 14 -16.14 18.44 -3.08
C LEU A 14 -15.14 17.33 -2.74
N TYR A 15 -15.60 16.07 -2.66
CA TYR A 15 -14.74 14.90 -2.52
C TYR A 15 -13.70 14.85 -3.64
N ASP A 16 -14.13 14.99 -4.89
CA ASP A 16 -13.26 14.90 -6.04
C ASP A 16 -12.27 16.08 -6.10
N LEU A 17 -12.69 17.29 -5.73
CA LEU A 17 -11.82 18.48 -5.63
C LEU A 17 -10.75 18.32 -4.54
N VAL A 18 -11.14 17.88 -3.35
CA VAL A 18 -10.22 17.59 -2.25
C VAL A 18 -9.24 16.51 -2.70
N LEU A 19 -9.75 15.40 -3.24
CA LEU A 19 -8.90 14.30 -3.69
C LEU A 19 -7.94 14.72 -4.81
N TRP A 20 -8.39 15.55 -5.76
CA TRP A 20 -7.53 16.07 -6.83
C TRP A 20 -6.40 16.93 -6.27
N THR A 21 -6.72 17.87 -5.37
CA THR A 21 -5.74 18.76 -4.72
C THR A 21 -4.67 17.96 -3.97
N PHE A 22 -5.09 16.98 -3.17
CA PHE A 22 -4.17 16.12 -2.43
C PHE A 22 -3.45 15.09 -3.33
N SER A 23 -4.01 14.73 -4.49
CA SER A 23 -3.35 13.83 -5.44
C SER A 23 -2.09 14.46 -6.03
N VAL A 24 -2.09 15.76 -6.30
CA VAL A 24 -0.90 16.50 -6.73
C VAL A 24 0.21 16.38 -5.68
N LEU A 25 -0.13 16.52 -4.40
CA LEU A 25 0.82 16.35 -3.30
C LEU A 25 1.36 14.92 -3.22
N VAL A 26 0.50 13.92 -3.40
CA VAL A 26 0.90 12.50 -3.45
C VAL A 26 1.87 12.25 -4.62
N ASP A 27 1.65 12.82 -5.79
CA ASP A 27 2.55 12.68 -6.96
C ASP A 27 3.90 13.38 -6.78
N LEU A 28 3.92 14.51 -6.07
CA LEU A 28 5.16 15.18 -5.69
C LEU A 28 5.93 14.32 -4.69
N PHE A 29 5.26 13.78 -3.68
CA PHE A 29 5.91 13.02 -2.61
C PHE A 29 6.30 11.60 -3.00
N PHE A 30 5.44 10.86 -3.69
CA PHE A 30 5.70 9.50 -4.13
C PHE A 30 6.08 9.47 -5.59
N ARG A 31 7.16 8.73 -5.89
CA ARG A 31 7.59 8.54 -7.27
C ARG A 31 6.62 7.74 -8.09
N GLU A 32 5.96 6.80 -7.44
CA GLU A 32 5.03 5.88 -8.07
C GLU A 32 4.11 5.29 -6.99
N VAL A 33 2.82 5.23 -7.31
CA VAL A 33 1.81 4.53 -6.54
C VAL A 33 1.13 3.55 -7.50
N HIS A 34 1.32 2.26 -7.28
CA HIS A 34 0.83 1.22 -8.19
C HIS A 34 -0.32 0.44 -7.54
N PRO A 35 -1.50 0.35 -8.17
CA PRO A 35 -2.57 -0.54 -7.71
C PRO A 35 -2.37 -1.98 -8.20
N ARG A 36 -2.74 -2.99 -7.40
CA ARG A 36 -2.77 -4.42 -7.76
C ARG A 36 -4.07 -5.02 -7.26
N GLY A 37 -4.71 -5.87 -8.07
CA GLY A 37 -5.96 -6.52 -7.69
C GLY A 37 -7.17 -5.59 -7.67
N SER A 38 -7.07 -4.37 -8.22
CA SER A 38 -8.17 -3.39 -8.23
C SER A 38 -9.43 -3.91 -8.91
N TRP A 39 -9.30 -4.81 -9.88
CA TRP A 39 -10.41 -5.49 -10.55
C TRP A 39 -11.22 -6.41 -9.62
N LYS A 40 -10.64 -6.85 -8.49
CA LYS A 40 -11.35 -7.65 -7.49
C LYS A 40 -12.32 -6.81 -6.65
N VAL A 41 -12.16 -5.48 -6.64
CA VAL A 41 -12.98 -4.59 -5.80
C VAL A 41 -14.37 -4.41 -6.44
N PRO A 42 -15.47 -4.71 -5.74
CA PRO A 42 -16.81 -4.51 -6.26
C PRO A 42 -17.10 -3.04 -6.59
N ARG A 43 -17.57 -2.78 -7.82
CA ARG A 43 -17.90 -1.42 -8.31
C ARG A 43 -19.22 -0.87 -7.76
N ARG A 44 -20.11 -1.74 -7.30
CA ARG A 44 -21.45 -1.42 -6.75
C ARG A 44 -21.69 -2.22 -5.47
N GLY A 45 -22.74 -1.86 -4.74
CA GLY A 45 -23.14 -2.52 -3.49
C GLY A 45 -22.31 -2.08 -2.28
N PRO A 46 -22.78 -2.37 -1.05
CA PRO A 46 -22.10 -2.03 0.18
C PRO A 46 -20.70 -2.66 0.26
N LEU A 47 -19.73 -1.86 0.68
CA LEU A 47 -18.33 -2.30 0.75
C LEU A 47 -17.64 -1.73 1.99
N ILE A 48 -16.94 -2.60 2.71
CA ILE A 48 -15.96 -2.19 3.72
C ILE A 48 -14.56 -2.51 3.17
N ILE A 49 -13.73 -1.49 3.01
CA ILE A 49 -12.30 -1.65 2.68
C ILE A 49 -11.53 -1.64 4.00
N VAL A 50 -10.84 -2.74 4.27
CA VAL A 50 -10.02 -2.92 5.45
C VAL A 50 -8.56 -2.82 5.01
N ALA A 51 -7.86 -1.78 5.46
CA ALA A 51 -6.50 -1.49 5.01
C ALA A 51 -5.47 -1.70 6.12
N ALA A 52 -4.31 -2.27 5.77
CA ALA A 52 -3.18 -2.45 6.68
C ALA A 52 -1.86 -2.66 5.90
N PRO A 53 -0.66 -2.48 6.51
CA PRO A 53 -0.44 -1.82 7.80
C PRO A 53 -0.70 -0.31 7.69
N HIS A 54 -1.04 0.34 8.81
CA HIS A 54 -1.24 1.78 8.85
C HIS A 54 0.10 2.54 9.03
N ALA A 55 0.94 2.50 8.00
CA ALA A 55 2.30 3.03 8.04
C ALA A 55 2.39 4.57 8.01
N ASN A 56 1.37 5.28 7.52
CA ASN A 56 1.28 6.73 7.59
C ASN A 56 -0.12 7.21 7.96
N GLN A 57 -0.22 8.22 8.84
CA GLN A 57 -1.50 8.76 9.30
C GLN A 57 -2.47 9.17 8.18
N PHE A 58 -2.28 10.35 7.58
CA PHE A 58 -3.25 10.87 6.60
C PHE A 58 -2.95 10.39 5.18
N VAL A 59 -1.68 10.05 4.91
CA VAL A 59 -1.20 9.74 3.57
C VAL A 59 -1.73 8.40 3.07
N ASP A 60 -1.86 7.40 3.95
CA ASP A 60 -2.40 6.09 3.57
C ASP A 60 -3.85 6.22 3.08
N SER A 61 -4.66 7.01 3.79
CA SER A 61 -6.05 7.28 3.43
C SER A 61 -6.16 7.98 2.07
N LEU A 62 -5.33 8.99 1.81
CA LEU A 62 -5.32 9.73 0.56
C LEU A 62 -4.90 8.87 -0.64
N ILE A 63 -3.88 8.02 -0.46
CA ILE A 63 -3.43 7.07 -1.49
C ILE A 63 -4.57 6.13 -1.84
N LEU A 64 -5.24 5.56 -0.84
CA LEU A 64 -6.29 4.58 -1.09
C LEU A 64 -7.55 5.24 -1.70
N MET A 65 -7.94 6.43 -1.25
CA MET A 65 -9.01 7.21 -1.87
C MET A 65 -8.73 7.44 -3.36
N ARG A 66 -7.49 7.84 -3.69
CA ARG A 66 -7.07 8.09 -5.06
C ARG A 66 -7.16 6.83 -5.92
N VAL A 67 -6.59 5.73 -5.42
CA VAL A 67 -6.57 4.46 -6.14
C VAL A 67 -8.00 3.94 -6.36
N VAL A 68 -8.83 3.88 -5.32
CA VAL A 68 -10.20 3.36 -5.43
C VAL A 68 -11.06 4.26 -6.33
N ARG A 69 -10.90 5.59 -6.25
CA ARG A 69 -11.64 6.50 -7.13
C ARG A 69 -11.24 6.34 -8.59
N ARG A 70 -9.95 6.20 -8.88
CA ARG A 70 -9.42 6.04 -10.24
C ARG A 70 -9.77 4.68 -10.86
N GLU A 71 -9.54 3.60 -10.12
CA GLU A 71 -9.62 2.24 -10.67
C GLU A 71 -11.03 1.65 -10.62
N VAL A 72 -11.80 2.00 -9.58
CA VAL A 72 -13.10 1.39 -9.27
C VAL A 72 -14.25 2.40 -9.42
N GLY A 73 -13.95 3.70 -9.43
CA GLY A 73 -14.95 4.77 -9.53
C GLY A 73 -15.67 5.07 -8.20
N ARG A 74 -15.25 4.46 -7.09
CA ARG A 74 -15.92 4.59 -5.78
C ARG A 74 -15.30 5.68 -4.91
N ARG A 75 -16.08 6.22 -3.97
CA ARG A 75 -15.62 7.21 -2.99
C ARG A 75 -15.67 6.59 -1.60
N ILE A 76 -14.53 6.59 -0.91
CA ILE A 76 -14.38 6.00 0.43
C ILE A 76 -14.81 7.02 1.49
N SER A 77 -15.70 6.59 2.39
CA SER A 77 -16.02 7.28 3.64
C SER A 77 -15.16 6.71 4.77
N TRP A 78 -14.28 7.53 5.32
CA TRP A 78 -13.35 7.11 6.38
C TRP A 78 -13.93 7.29 7.77
N LEU A 79 -13.52 6.41 8.69
CA LEU A 79 -13.63 6.65 10.13
C LEU A 79 -12.48 7.56 10.58
N ILE A 80 -12.80 8.71 11.19
CA ILE A 80 -11.81 9.69 11.64
C ILE A 80 -11.96 9.97 13.14
N ALA A 81 -10.85 10.13 13.85
CA ALA A 81 -10.89 10.50 15.27
C ALA A 81 -11.68 11.79 15.49
N GLU A 82 -12.59 11.79 16.47
CA GLU A 82 -13.48 12.93 16.75
C GLU A 82 -12.70 14.22 17.05
N LYS A 83 -11.55 14.10 17.73
CA LYS A 83 -10.63 15.21 17.98
C LYS A 83 -10.16 15.91 16.69
N SER A 84 -9.93 15.15 15.62
CA SER A 84 -9.58 15.71 14.31
C SER A 84 -10.79 16.32 13.61
N PHE A 85 -11.96 15.69 13.77
CA PHE A 85 -13.24 16.14 13.19
C PHE A 85 -13.77 17.45 13.80
N LYS A 86 -13.43 17.75 15.06
CA LYS A 86 -13.79 19.00 15.75
C LYS A 86 -12.91 20.20 15.34
N ARG A 87 -11.77 19.99 14.68
CA ARG A 87 -10.90 21.09 14.21
C ARG A 87 -11.58 21.84 13.07
N LYS A 88 -11.47 23.18 13.02
CA LYS A 88 -12.18 24.02 12.03
C LYS A 88 -11.97 23.57 10.58
N PHE A 89 -10.73 23.60 10.09
CA PHE A 89 -10.41 23.28 8.69
C PHE A 89 -10.56 21.79 8.37
N ILE A 90 -9.97 20.92 9.19
CA ILE A 90 -10.02 19.45 8.98
C ILE A 90 -11.46 18.96 9.10
N GLY A 91 -12.22 19.42 10.10
CA GLY A 91 -13.61 19.07 10.31
C GLY A 91 -14.53 19.48 9.17
N LEU A 92 -14.34 20.68 8.60
CA LEU A 92 -15.12 21.13 7.45
C LEU A 92 -14.92 20.20 6.24
N LEU A 93 -13.66 19.90 5.90
CA LEU A 93 -13.34 18.99 4.81
C LEU A 93 -13.84 17.57 5.09
N SER A 94 -13.60 17.04 6.29
CA SER A 94 -14.03 15.70 6.70
C SER A 94 -15.55 15.52 6.61
N ARG A 95 -16.35 16.54 7.00
CA ARG A 95 -17.81 16.51 6.85
C ARG A 95 -18.22 16.43 5.38
N GLY A 96 -17.63 17.28 4.53
CA GLY A 96 -17.98 17.37 3.11
C GLY A 96 -17.62 16.13 2.29
N ILE A 97 -16.54 15.42 2.67
CA ILE A 97 -16.12 14.17 1.99
C ILE A 97 -16.85 12.92 2.53
N GLY A 98 -17.73 13.08 3.53
CA GLY A 98 -18.52 12.00 4.11
C GLY A 98 -17.75 11.11 5.11
N ALA A 99 -16.80 11.66 5.87
CA ALA A 99 -16.10 10.94 6.93
C ALA A 99 -16.95 10.86 8.22
N VAL A 100 -16.89 9.73 8.91
CA VAL A 100 -17.66 9.45 10.13
C VAL A 100 -16.75 9.66 11.35
N PRO A 101 -17.12 10.54 12.31
CA PRO A 101 -16.32 10.76 13.51
C PRO A 101 -16.42 9.56 14.46
N VAL A 102 -15.28 9.18 15.05
CA VAL A 102 -15.19 8.13 16.07
C VAL A 102 -14.56 8.70 17.32
N ALA A 103 -15.30 8.69 18.42
CA ALA A 103 -14.79 9.04 19.73
C ALA A 103 -14.06 7.83 20.35
N ARG A 104 -12.94 8.08 21.03
CA ARG A 104 -12.20 7.06 21.78
C ARG A 104 -12.02 7.57 23.21
N ALA A 105 -12.17 6.69 24.19
CA ALA A 105 -11.97 7.05 25.60
C ALA A 105 -10.59 7.68 25.84
N MET A 106 -9.55 7.12 25.23
CA MET A 106 -8.18 7.64 25.28
C MET A 106 -8.01 9.08 24.78
N ASP A 107 -8.86 9.54 23.85
CA ASP A 107 -8.78 10.91 23.32
C ASP A 107 -9.38 11.95 24.29
N ASN A 108 -10.18 11.50 25.26
CA ASN A 108 -10.91 12.33 26.23
C ASN A 108 -10.35 12.19 27.67
N LEU A 109 -9.13 11.66 27.81
CA LEU A 109 -8.51 11.48 29.13
C LEU A 109 -8.23 12.80 29.82
N LYS A 110 -8.78 12.95 31.03
CA LYS A 110 -8.54 14.07 31.93
C LYS A 110 -7.78 13.59 33.17
N PRO A 111 -6.89 14.41 33.75
CA PRO A 111 -6.26 14.07 35.03
C PRO A 111 -7.33 13.99 36.13
N GLY A 112 -7.29 12.91 36.92
CA GLY A 112 -8.10 12.78 38.13
C GLY A 112 -7.54 13.65 39.25
N ALA A 113 -8.43 14.12 40.14
CA ALA A 113 -8.01 14.72 41.40
C ALA A 113 -7.60 13.62 42.38
N GLY A 114 -6.55 13.84 43.17
CA GLY A 114 -6.07 12.87 44.15
C GLY A 114 -5.27 11.70 43.57
N THR A 115 -5.21 10.62 44.35
CA THR A 115 -4.51 9.37 44.02
C THR A 115 -5.43 8.18 44.25
N ILE A 116 -5.13 7.06 43.61
CA ILE A 116 -5.89 5.82 43.74
C ILE A 116 -5.02 4.65 44.16
N TYR A 117 -5.60 3.75 44.94
CA TYR A 117 -4.96 2.53 45.41
C TYR A 117 -5.98 1.39 45.52
N LEU A 118 -5.46 0.18 45.57
CA LEU A 118 -6.25 -1.04 45.73
C LEU A 118 -6.06 -1.54 47.18
N PRO A 119 -7.04 -1.33 48.08
CA PRO A 119 -6.89 -1.61 49.51
C PRO A 119 -6.71 -3.10 49.80
N ASP A 120 -7.48 -3.96 49.12
CA ASP A 120 -7.40 -5.41 49.30
C ASP A 120 -7.38 -6.12 47.93
N PRO A 121 -6.18 -6.33 47.35
CA PRO A 121 -6.06 -7.01 46.07
C PRO A 121 -6.46 -8.49 46.08
N VAL A 122 -6.53 -9.14 47.25
CA VAL A 122 -6.75 -10.60 47.35
C VAL A 122 -8.22 -10.89 47.55
N ASN A 123 -8.88 -10.23 48.51
CA ASN A 123 -10.29 -10.48 48.80
C ASN A 123 -11.23 -9.56 47.99
N GLN A 124 -10.77 -8.36 47.58
CA GLN A 124 -11.58 -7.39 46.84
C GLN A 124 -10.83 -6.78 45.64
N PRO A 125 -10.45 -7.58 44.63
CA PRO A 125 -9.57 -7.17 43.52
C PRO A 125 -10.20 -6.13 42.57
N THR A 126 -11.46 -5.76 42.80
CA THR A 126 -12.23 -4.81 41.99
C THR A 126 -12.56 -3.51 42.73
N LEU A 127 -12.42 -3.45 44.07
CA LEU A 127 -12.72 -2.24 44.83
C LEU A 127 -11.51 -1.31 44.80
N LEU A 128 -11.70 -0.10 44.30
CA LEU A 128 -10.63 0.88 44.15
C LEU A 128 -10.96 2.11 45.00
N ARG A 129 -10.02 2.48 45.87
CA ARG A 129 -10.15 3.61 46.79
C ARG A 129 -9.32 4.79 46.33
N GLY A 130 -9.83 5.99 46.57
CA GLY A 130 -9.17 7.23 46.27
C GLY A 130 -8.80 8.01 47.53
N ASN A 131 -7.66 8.69 47.49
CA ASN A 131 -7.26 9.66 48.50
C ASN A 131 -7.33 11.07 47.89
N GLY A 132 -8.19 11.93 48.44
CA GLY A 132 -8.45 13.27 47.88
C GLY A 132 -9.14 13.24 46.51
N THR A 133 -9.88 12.17 46.21
CA THR A 133 -10.66 12.00 44.97
C THR A 133 -12.09 12.49 45.15
N LYS A 134 -12.78 12.76 44.04
CA LYS A 134 -14.23 13.03 43.99
C LYS A 134 -14.85 12.27 42.82
N PHE A 135 -15.06 10.97 43.00
CA PHE A 135 -15.62 10.09 41.96
C PHE A 135 -17.10 10.34 41.68
N ASP A 136 -17.79 11.08 42.54
CA ASP A 136 -19.13 11.62 42.35
C ASP A 136 -19.17 12.88 41.47
N GLY A 137 -18.00 13.41 41.09
CA GLY A 137 -17.85 14.61 40.28
C GLY A 137 -18.16 14.42 38.78
N PRO A 138 -18.28 15.53 38.03
CA PRO A 138 -18.63 15.50 36.62
C PRO A 138 -17.57 14.78 35.76
N GLY A 139 -17.99 13.72 35.07
CA GLY A 139 -17.18 12.95 34.13
C GLY A 139 -16.77 11.55 34.61
N PHE A 140 -17.15 11.18 35.84
CA PHE A 140 -17.21 9.79 36.29
C PHE A 140 -18.63 9.28 36.10
N GLU A 141 -18.76 8.17 35.38
CA GLU A 141 -20.03 7.50 35.15
C GLU A 141 -19.81 5.99 35.08
N PRO A 142 -20.84 5.18 35.36
CA PRO A 142 -20.79 3.75 35.07
C PRO A 142 -20.35 3.51 33.63
N GLU A 143 -19.49 2.51 33.42
CA GLU A 143 -18.82 2.21 32.14
C GLU A 143 -17.79 3.25 31.65
N GLY A 144 -17.49 4.26 32.45
CA GLY A 144 -16.31 5.11 32.28
C GLY A 144 -15.00 4.34 32.42
N THR A 145 -13.89 4.96 32.04
CA THR A 145 -12.56 4.32 32.04
C THR A 145 -11.57 5.09 32.89
N ILE A 146 -10.71 4.35 33.58
CA ILE A 146 -9.60 4.85 34.38
C ILE A 146 -8.31 4.35 33.77
N HIS A 147 -7.32 5.24 33.68
CA HIS A 147 -6.02 4.97 33.10
C HIS A 147 -4.92 5.28 34.11
N LEU A 148 -4.02 4.30 34.28
CA LEU A 148 -2.83 4.45 35.09
C LEU A 148 -1.68 5.07 34.30
N PRO A 149 -0.69 5.68 34.98
CA PRO A 149 0.55 6.13 34.40
C PRO A 149 1.29 5.00 33.69
N THR A 150 2.06 5.36 32.67
CA THR A 150 2.85 4.40 31.90
C THR A 150 4.11 4.03 32.69
N ILE A 151 4.29 2.74 32.96
CA ILE A 151 5.53 2.16 33.52
C ILE A 151 6.01 1.09 32.55
N ASN A 152 7.32 1.01 32.30
CA ASN A 152 7.95 0.05 31.39
C ASN A 152 7.35 0.03 29.96
N GLY A 153 6.77 1.16 29.52
CA GLY A 153 6.12 1.28 28.22
C GLY A 153 4.67 0.77 28.15
N ASN A 154 4.12 0.24 29.25
CA ASN A 154 2.75 -0.26 29.34
C ASN A 154 1.86 0.70 30.13
N SER A 155 0.67 0.97 29.61
CA SER A 155 -0.36 1.76 30.29
C SER A 155 -1.59 0.90 30.52
N TYR A 156 -1.98 0.72 31.77
CA TYR A 156 -3.17 -0.05 32.12
C TYR A 156 -4.43 0.82 32.09
N SER A 157 -5.54 0.23 31.65
CA SER A 157 -6.86 0.87 31.65
C SER A 157 -7.92 -0.07 32.23
N ALA A 158 -8.74 0.42 33.14
CA ALA A 158 -9.84 -0.32 33.74
C ALA A 158 -11.18 0.38 33.51
N THR A 159 -12.26 -0.40 33.40
CA THR A 159 -13.64 0.11 33.25
C THR A 159 -14.35 0.12 34.59
N ILE A 160 -15.05 1.21 34.89
CA ILE A 160 -15.86 1.40 36.09
C ILE A 160 -17.17 0.61 35.93
N ALA A 161 -17.50 -0.24 36.89
CA ALA A 161 -18.80 -0.90 36.99
C ALA A 161 -19.80 -0.02 37.75
N GLU A 162 -19.41 0.44 38.94
CA GLU A 162 -20.27 1.18 39.85
C GLU A 162 -19.47 2.23 40.62
N ILE A 163 -20.11 3.35 40.96
CA ILE A 163 -19.55 4.42 41.79
C ILE A 163 -20.27 4.36 43.14
N LYS A 164 -19.52 4.06 44.21
CA LYS A 164 -20.09 3.89 45.57
C LYS A 164 -20.06 5.17 46.40
N GLY A 165 -19.31 6.18 45.98
CA GLY A 165 -19.23 7.46 46.66
C GLY A 165 -18.06 8.32 46.13
N PRO A 166 -17.69 9.41 46.82
CA PRO A 166 -16.60 10.30 46.40
C PRO A 166 -15.21 9.63 46.40
N GLU A 167 -15.04 8.59 47.22
CA GLU A 167 -13.74 7.94 47.46
C GLU A 167 -13.70 6.47 47.04
N GLU A 168 -14.82 5.87 46.63
CA GLU A 168 -14.89 4.44 46.30
C GLU A 168 -15.58 4.17 44.97
N ILE A 169 -14.95 3.32 44.16
CA ILE A 169 -15.52 2.80 42.91
C ILE A 169 -15.25 1.30 42.78
N VAL A 170 -16.11 0.61 42.03
CA VAL A 170 -15.95 -0.81 41.70
C VAL A 170 -15.61 -0.94 40.22
N LEU A 171 -14.58 -1.73 39.92
CA LEU A 171 -14.16 -2.05 38.56
C LEU A 171 -14.94 -3.25 38.00
N LYS A 172 -15.18 -3.24 36.68
CA LYS A 172 -15.89 -4.32 35.96
C LYS A 172 -15.06 -5.62 35.88
N LYS A 173 -13.74 -5.52 35.96
CA LYS A 173 -12.81 -6.65 35.93
C LYS A 173 -11.68 -6.40 36.93
N PRO A 174 -11.15 -7.47 37.57
CA PRO A 174 -10.00 -7.36 38.45
C PRO A 174 -8.74 -6.99 37.66
N VAL A 175 -7.83 -6.26 38.31
CA VAL A 175 -6.52 -5.92 37.76
C VAL A 175 -5.62 -7.15 37.84
N LYS A 176 -5.03 -7.56 36.73
CA LYS A 176 -4.14 -8.74 36.65
C LYS A 176 -2.71 -8.43 36.23
N GLU A 177 -2.46 -7.24 35.71
CA GLU A 177 -1.14 -6.89 35.19
C GLU A 177 -0.18 -6.52 36.32
N LYS A 178 1.01 -7.11 36.35
CA LYS A 178 2.03 -6.91 37.39
C LYS A 178 2.37 -5.43 37.62
N ASP A 179 2.66 -4.70 36.54
CA ASP A 179 3.00 -3.26 36.62
C ASP A 179 1.84 -2.41 37.16
N ALA A 180 0.59 -2.80 36.86
CA ALA A 180 -0.61 -2.11 37.33
C ALA A 180 -0.91 -2.40 38.80
N LEU A 181 -0.75 -3.66 39.22
CA LEU A 181 -0.87 -4.08 40.61
C LEU A 181 0.21 -3.44 41.48
N PHE A 182 1.45 -3.36 41.00
CA PHE A 182 2.52 -2.63 41.67
C PHE A 182 2.17 -1.15 41.85
N GLN A 183 1.64 -0.49 40.82
CA GLN A 183 1.19 0.91 40.90
C GLN A 183 0.02 1.14 41.84
N LEU A 184 -0.85 0.15 42.04
CA LEU A 184 -2.04 0.30 42.88
C LEU A 184 -1.84 -0.16 44.32
N THR A 185 -0.85 -1.00 44.59
CA THR A 185 -0.63 -1.61 45.92
C THR A 185 0.74 -1.26 46.51
N GLY A 186 1.71 -0.86 45.69
CA GLY A 186 3.10 -0.63 46.12
C GLY A 186 3.87 -1.88 46.54
N ARG A 187 3.31 -3.08 46.29
CA ARG A 187 3.86 -4.38 46.70
C ARG A 187 4.73 -5.02 45.62
N ASN A 188 5.82 -5.66 46.03
CA ASN A 188 6.80 -6.28 45.13
C ASN A 188 6.60 -7.80 44.94
N ASP A 189 5.69 -8.42 45.69
CA ASP A 189 5.43 -9.88 45.74
C ASP A 189 4.46 -10.37 44.65
N ILE A 190 4.47 -9.69 43.49
CA ILE A 190 3.57 -9.96 42.38
C ILE A 190 4.30 -10.79 41.32
N THR A 191 3.77 -11.98 41.02
CA THR A 191 4.23 -12.81 39.90
C THR A 191 3.87 -12.22 38.55
N ASP A 192 4.55 -12.66 37.48
CA ASP A 192 4.27 -12.21 36.12
C ASP A 192 2.83 -12.56 35.66
N ASP A 193 2.20 -13.56 36.29
CA ASP A 193 0.80 -13.96 36.08
C ASP A 193 -0.22 -13.13 36.89
N GLY A 194 0.24 -12.16 37.69
CA GLY A 194 -0.63 -11.28 38.47
C GLY A 194 -1.16 -11.87 39.78
N LYS A 195 -0.48 -12.89 40.33
CA LYS A 195 -0.81 -13.47 41.64
C LYS A 195 0.19 -13.01 42.71
N PHE A 196 -0.30 -12.87 43.93
CA PHE A 196 0.51 -12.52 45.10
C PHE A 196 1.08 -13.80 45.72
N ASN A 197 2.40 -13.83 45.95
CA ASN A 197 3.08 -15.00 46.51
C ASN A 197 3.05 -15.05 48.04
N GLY A 198 2.53 -14.02 48.71
CA GLY A 198 2.41 -13.98 50.18
C GLY A 198 3.73 -13.80 50.93
N GLU A 199 4.87 -13.74 50.24
CA GLU A 199 6.21 -13.54 50.82
C GLU A 199 6.62 -12.06 50.95
N GLY A 200 5.76 -11.14 50.49
CA GLY A 200 5.98 -9.69 50.61
C GLY A 200 5.51 -9.14 51.94
N SER A 201 6.45 -8.93 52.86
CA SER A 201 6.24 -8.24 54.13
C SER A 201 5.74 -6.81 53.93
N GLY A 202 4.64 -6.50 54.63
CA GLY A 202 4.24 -5.14 55.00
C GLY A 202 3.17 -4.52 54.11
N ASP A 203 1.99 -4.32 54.68
CA ASP A 203 1.26 -3.08 54.42
C ASP A 203 2.25 -1.93 54.59
N LYS A 204 2.70 -1.35 53.47
CA LYS A 204 3.28 -0.01 53.51
C LYS A 204 2.11 0.90 53.85
N SER A 205 1.88 1.12 55.15
CA SER A 205 0.94 2.10 55.70
C SER A 205 1.12 3.50 55.11
N ASP A 206 2.26 3.74 54.44
CA ASP A 206 2.64 5.01 53.82
C ASP A 206 2.37 5.06 52.30
N PHE A 207 1.75 4.04 51.70
CA PHE A 207 1.45 4.06 50.26
C PHE A 207 0.29 5.01 49.96
N GLN A 208 0.62 6.22 49.50
CA GLN A 208 -0.35 7.27 49.20
C GLN A 208 -1.10 7.09 47.87
N GLY A 209 -0.96 5.95 47.18
CA GLY A 209 -1.62 5.69 45.91
C GLY A 209 -0.92 6.29 44.68
N THR A 210 -1.46 5.99 43.50
CA THR A 210 -0.95 6.44 42.21
C THR A 210 -1.86 7.48 41.57
N LYS A 211 -1.29 8.48 40.90
CA LYS A 211 -2.07 9.45 40.11
C LYS A 211 -2.74 8.75 38.94
N PHE A 212 -3.94 9.18 38.56
CA PHE A 212 -4.69 8.53 37.48
C PHE A 212 -5.30 9.54 36.51
N LYS A 213 -5.74 9.03 35.36
CA LYS A 213 -6.58 9.76 34.41
C LYS A 213 -7.91 9.04 34.27
N PHE A 214 -8.96 9.77 33.94
CA PHE A 214 -10.27 9.20 33.69
C PHE A 214 -10.86 9.72 32.37
N ALA A 215 -11.75 8.94 31.78
CA ALA A 215 -12.54 9.35 30.63
C ALA A 215 -13.98 8.81 30.76
N PRO A 216 -14.98 9.62 30.38
CA PRO A 216 -16.38 9.19 30.38
C PRO A 216 -16.61 8.02 29.42
N HIS A 217 -17.72 7.31 29.62
CA HIS A 217 -18.21 6.31 28.71
C HIS A 217 -18.41 6.93 27.32
N VAL A 218 -18.01 6.20 26.29
CA VAL A 218 -18.13 6.64 24.90
C VAL A 218 -19.18 5.79 24.22
N ASP A 219 -20.38 6.34 24.07
CA ASP A 219 -21.43 5.70 23.28
C ASP A 219 -21.05 5.67 21.79
N GLN A 220 -20.81 4.47 21.27
CA GLN A 220 -20.49 4.24 19.86
C GLN A 220 -21.73 3.98 18.99
N SER A 221 -22.93 3.94 19.58
CA SER A 221 -24.18 3.63 18.86
C SER A 221 -24.44 4.58 17.70
N ALA A 222 -24.15 5.87 17.87
CA ALA A 222 -24.29 6.86 16.81
C ALA A 222 -23.35 6.60 15.61
N VAL A 223 -22.12 6.14 15.89
CA VAL A 223 -21.12 5.81 14.86
C VAL A 223 -21.59 4.60 14.06
N TYR A 224 -22.01 3.53 14.75
CA TYR A 224 -22.50 2.32 14.09
C TYR A 224 -23.74 2.60 13.23
N LYS A 225 -24.71 3.37 13.74
CA LYS A 225 -25.89 3.79 12.96
C LYS A 225 -25.51 4.58 11.70
N ALA A 226 -24.55 5.50 11.80
CA ALA A 226 -24.08 6.26 10.64
C ALA A 226 -23.40 5.35 9.59
N VAL A 227 -22.65 4.35 10.04
CA VAL A 227 -22.03 3.34 9.18
C VAL A 227 -23.08 2.45 8.50
N PHE A 228 -24.05 1.93 9.25
CA PHE A 228 -25.14 1.10 8.71
C PHE A 228 -25.95 1.88 7.68
N GLY A 229 -26.29 3.13 7.98
CA GLY A 229 -26.93 4.03 7.02
C GLY A 229 -26.09 4.26 5.76
N ARG A 230 -24.76 4.36 5.87
CA ARG A 230 -23.89 4.49 4.69
C ARG A 230 -23.88 3.22 3.84
N LEU A 231 -23.80 2.06 4.49
CA LEU A 231 -23.75 0.75 3.82
C LEU A 231 -25.09 0.41 3.17
N SER A 232 -26.23 0.69 3.81
CA SER A 232 -27.56 0.44 3.23
C SER A 232 -27.79 1.20 1.92
N HIS A 233 -27.17 2.36 1.75
CA HIS A 233 -27.19 3.13 0.49
C HIS A 233 -26.13 2.67 -0.54
N GLY A 234 -25.51 1.50 -0.36
CA GLY A 234 -24.46 0.97 -1.24
C GLY A 234 -23.13 1.72 -1.14
N GLY A 235 -22.90 2.45 -0.05
CA GLY A 235 -21.67 3.22 0.18
C GLY A 235 -20.43 2.36 0.39
N CYS A 236 -19.26 3.03 0.39
CA CYS A 236 -17.97 2.41 0.65
C CYS A 236 -17.38 2.99 1.95
N ILE A 237 -17.13 2.16 2.95
CA ILE A 237 -16.49 2.54 4.21
C ILE A 237 -15.02 2.10 4.17
N GLY A 238 -14.11 2.96 4.60
CA GLY A 238 -12.70 2.64 4.78
C GLY A 238 -12.33 2.62 6.27
N ILE A 239 -11.60 1.59 6.70
CA ILE A 239 -11.09 1.46 8.06
C ILE A 239 -9.68 0.86 8.08
N PHE A 240 -8.83 1.38 8.98
CA PHE A 240 -7.60 0.76 9.42
C PHE A 240 -7.85 0.06 10.77
N PRO A 241 -8.04 -1.28 10.79
CA PRO A 241 -8.50 -2.01 11.98
C PRO A 241 -7.48 -2.02 13.13
N GLU A 242 -6.21 -1.70 12.88
CA GLU A 242 -5.18 -1.48 13.91
C GLU A 242 -5.53 -0.28 14.83
N GLY A 243 -6.33 0.66 14.31
CA GLY A 243 -6.87 1.82 15.03
C GLY A 243 -5.85 2.87 15.46
N GLY A 244 -4.65 2.85 14.86
CA GLY A 244 -3.58 3.84 15.01
C GLY A 244 -2.45 3.55 14.03
N SER A 245 -1.70 4.58 13.65
CA SER A 245 -0.56 4.44 12.75
C SER A 245 0.72 4.06 13.50
N HIS A 246 1.57 3.23 12.89
CA HIS A 246 2.82 2.77 13.48
C HIS A 246 3.90 2.53 12.43
N ASP A 247 5.14 2.34 12.90
CA ASP A 247 6.32 2.04 12.08
C ASP A 247 6.91 0.65 12.35
N ARG A 248 6.15 -0.21 13.05
CA ARG A 248 6.47 -1.64 13.23
C ARG A 248 6.38 -2.42 11.90
N PRO A 249 7.22 -3.45 11.71
CA PRO A 249 7.20 -4.30 10.51
C PRO A 249 6.06 -5.33 10.50
N GLU A 250 5.45 -5.59 11.66
CA GLU A 250 4.34 -6.52 11.84
C GLU A 250 3.00 -5.77 11.94
N LEU A 251 1.91 -6.46 11.60
CA LEU A 251 0.55 -5.98 11.83
C LEU A 251 0.25 -5.94 13.33
N LEU A 252 -0.38 -4.86 13.76
CA LEU A 252 -0.93 -4.80 15.13
C LEU A 252 -2.22 -5.62 15.24
N PRO A 253 -2.58 -6.07 16.47
CA PRO A 253 -3.87 -6.73 16.69
C PRO A 253 -5.05 -5.89 16.21
N LEU A 254 -5.99 -6.54 15.51
CA LEU A 254 -7.15 -5.88 14.93
C LEU A 254 -8.18 -5.54 16.01
N LYS A 255 -8.75 -4.33 15.93
CA LYS A 255 -9.86 -3.92 16.78
C LYS A 255 -11.18 -4.49 16.28
N ALA A 256 -12.04 -4.92 17.22
CA ALA A 256 -13.33 -5.54 16.95
C ALA A 256 -14.35 -4.69 16.15
N GLY A 257 -14.17 -3.37 16.11
CA GLY A 257 -15.12 -2.45 15.47
C GLY A 257 -15.42 -2.78 14.00
N VAL A 258 -14.44 -3.30 13.24
CA VAL A 258 -14.67 -3.70 11.83
C VAL A 258 -15.67 -4.85 11.69
N ALA A 259 -15.54 -5.88 12.53
CA ALA A 259 -16.43 -7.03 12.52
C ALA A 259 -17.81 -6.67 13.07
N ILE A 260 -17.87 -5.84 14.12
CA ILE A 260 -19.14 -5.32 14.67
C ILE A 260 -19.91 -4.53 13.60
N MET A 261 -19.22 -3.66 12.84
CA MET A 261 -19.85 -2.90 11.76
C MET A 261 -20.41 -3.81 10.66
N ALA A 262 -19.66 -4.83 10.26
CA ALA A 262 -20.08 -5.75 9.21
C ALA A 262 -21.27 -6.63 9.65
N LEU A 263 -21.14 -7.30 10.80
CA LEU A 263 -22.19 -8.17 11.35
C LEU A 263 -23.44 -7.38 11.71
N GLY A 264 -23.30 -6.19 12.31
CA GLY A 264 -24.43 -5.32 12.63
C GLY A 264 -25.18 -4.86 11.37
N SER A 265 -24.46 -4.45 10.33
CA SER A 265 -25.07 -4.05 9.06
C SER A 265 -25.82 -5.20 8.37
N LEU A 266 -25.27 -6.42 8.43
CA LEU A 266 -25.91 -7.62 7.89
C LEU A 266 -27.04 -8.13 8.79
N ALA A 267 -26.99 -7.86 10.09
CA ALA A 267 -28.08 -8.19 10.99
C ALA A 267 -29.33 -7.35 10.68
N GLU A 268 -29.15 -6.06 10.39
CA GLU A 268 -30.22 -5.16 9.94
C GLU A 268 -30.67 -5.46 8.50
N ASN A 269 -29.73 -5.70 7.58
CA ASN A 269 -30.02 -6.00 6.17
C ASN A 269 -29.22 -7.22 5.66
N PRO A 270 -29.75 -8.45 5.86
CA PRO A 270 -29.04 -9.69 5.51
C PRO A 270 -28.70 -9.81 4.02
N ASP A 271 -29.60 -9.34 3.14
CA ASP A 271 -29.45 -9.44 1.68
C ASP A 271 -28.81 -8.20 1.05
N SER A 272 -28.15 -7.36 1.87
CA SER A 272 -27.45 -6.16 1.39
C SER A 272 -26.30 -6.48 0.43
N GLY A 273 -25.79 -7.71 0.43
CA GLY A 273 -24.65 -8.13 -0.39
C GLY A 273 -23.33 -7.51 0.05
N LEU A 274 -23.21 -7.11 1.32
CA LEU A 274 -22.00 -6.49 1.88
C LEU A 274 -20.77 -7.38 1.65
N LYS A 275 -19.72 -6.77 1.09
CA LYS A 275 -18.40 -7.40 0.96
C LYS A 275 -17.37 -6.66 1.80
N ILE A 276 -16.40 -7.41 2.32
CA ILE A 276 -15.22 -6.85 2.99
C ILE A 276 -14.01 -7.09 2.10
N VAL A 277 -13.29 -6.04 1.71
CA VAL A 277 -12.09 -6.18 0.85
C VAL A 277 -10.83 -5.84 1.66
N PRO A 278 -9.93 -6.81 1.87
CA PRO A 278 -8.63 -6.54 2.48
C PRO A 278 -7.73 -5.78 1.50
N CYS A 279 -6.98 -4.81 2.03
CA CYS A 279 -6.10 -3.93 1.26
C CYS A 279 -4.73 -3.80 1.93
N GLY A 280 -3.69 -4.24 1.24
CA GLY A 280 -2.30 -4.14 1.65
C GLY A 280 -1.66 -2.80 1.24
N MET A 281 -1.15 -2.05 2.21
CA MET A 281 -0.42 -0.79 2.02
C MET A 281 1.09 -1.03 2.05
N ASN A 282 1.67 -1.41 0.90
CA ASN A 282 3.05 -1.85 0.80
C ASN A 282 3.99 -0.71 0.37
N TYR A 283 4.75 -0.16 1.33
CA TYR A 283 5.72 0.91 1.08
C TYR A 283 7.15 0.38 0.93
N PHE A 284 7.90 0.90 -0.04
CA PHE A 284 9.35 0.69 -0.06
C PHE A 284 10.02 1.43 1.11
N HIS A 285 9.65 2.70 1.29
CA HIS A 285 10.11 3.56 2.38
C HIS A 285 9.01 4.60 2.70
N ALA A 286 8.12 4.33 3.66
CA ALA A 286 6.93 5.17 3.90
C ALA A 286 7.24 6.66 4.13
N HIS A 287 8.30 6.96 4.88
CA HIS A 287 8.66 8.32 5.32
C HIS A 287 9.62 9.08 4.38
N LYS A 288 10.20 8.42 3.36
CA LYS A 288 11.17 9.06 2.46
C LYS A 288 10.47 9.74 1.30
N PHE A 289 10.93 10.95 0.98
CA PHE A 289 10.52 11.66 -0.22
C PHE A 289 10.94 10.89 -1.47
N ARG A 290 10.11 10.91 -2.50
CA ARG A 290 10.25 10.14 -3.75
C ARG A 290 10.31 8.62 -3.57
N SER A 291 9.72 8.12 -2.50
CA SER A 291 9.53 6.68 -2.30
C SER A 291 8.46 6.12 -3.25
N ARG A 292 8.30 4.79 -3.27
CA ARG A 292 7.27 4.11 -4.05
C ARG A 292 6.32 3.39 -3.10
N ALA A 293 5.07 3.27 -3.52
CA ALA A 293 4.02 2.55 -2.80
C ALA A 293 3.30 1.59 -3.76
N VAL A 294 2.87 0.44 -3.24
CA VAL A 294 1.97 -0.48 -3.92
C VAL A 294 0.75 -0.70 -3.04
N VAL A 295 -0.42 -0.56 -3.64
CA VAL A 295 -1.72 -0.81 -2.99
C VAL A 295 -2.25 -2.13 -3.55
N GLU A 296 -2.33 -3.15 -2.72
CA GLU A 296 -2.74 -4.50 -3.14
C GLU A 296 -4.12 -4.85 -2.56
N PHE A 297 -5.09 -5.13 -3.44
CA PHE A 297 -6.42 -5.58 -3.05
C PHE A 297 -6.49 -7.10 -3.09
N GLY A 298 -6.99 -7.69 -2.00
CA GLY A 298 -7.23 -9.13 -1.90
C GLY A 298 -8.60 -9.52 -2.45
N SER A 299 -8.93 -10.80 -2.27
CA SER A 299 -10.25 -11.30 -2.66
C SER A 299 -11.33 -10.77 -1.70
N PRO A 300 -12.49 -10.33 -2.21
CA PRO A 300 -13.60 -9.91 -1.36
C PRO A 300 -14.08 -11.06 -0.48
N ILE A 301 -14.26 -10.77 0.81
CA ILE A 301 -14.79 -11.68 1.81
C ILE A 301 -16.29 -11.49 1.86
N GLU A 302 -17.02 -12.58 1.72
CA GLU A 302 -18.44 -12.67 2.01
C GLU A 302 -18.61 -13.11 3.46
N VAL A 303 -19.41 -12.40 4.24
CA VAL A 303 -19.64 -12.79 5.63
C VAL A 303 -20.64 -13.96 5.63
N PRO A 304 -20.29 -15.13 6.21
CA PRO A 304 -21.19 -16.27 6.28
C PRO A 304 -22.49 -15.92 7.03
N ARG A 305 -23.63 -16.41 6.54
CA ARG A 305 -24.94 -16.19 7.17
C ARG A 305 -24.98 -16.72 8.61
N GLU A 306 -24.29 -17.83 8.87
CA GLU A 306 -24.17 -18.43 10.20
C GLU A 306 -23.57 -17.46 11.23
N LEU A 307 -22.56 -16.67 10.86
CA LEU A 307 -21.98 -15.66 11.77
C LEU A 307 -22.97 -14.53 12.08
N VAL A 308 -23.80 -14.15 11.10
CA VAL A 308 -24.85 -13.14 11.28
C VAL A 308 -25.94 -13.66 12.23
N GLU A 309 -26.32 -14.93 12.10
CA GLU A 309 -27.30 -15.59 12.98
C GLU A 309 -26.76 -15.74 14.40
N LYS A 310 -25.53 -16.23 14.59
CA LYS A 310 -24.84 -16.24 15.89
C LYS A 310 -24.84 -14.84 16.54
N TYR A 311 -24.54 -13.81 15.75
CA TYR A 311 -24.57 -12.42 16.23
C TYR A 311 -25.96 -11.96 16.68
N LYS A 312 -27.03 -12.37 15.98
CA LYS A 312 -28.43 -12.08 16.34
C LYS A 312 -28.89 -12.83 17.61
N ARG A 313 -28.44 -14.08 17.79
CA ARG A 313 -28.77 -14.91 18.97
C ARG A 313 -28.13 -14.44 20.28
N GLY A 314 -27.23 -13.45 20.22
CA GLY A 314 -26.55 -12.91 21.40
C GLY A 314 -25.13 -13.43 21.61
N GLU A 315 -24.67 -14.40 20.79
CA GLU A 315 -23.30 -14.95 20.76
C GLU A 315 -22.31 -13.97 20.07
N ARG A 316 -22.44 -12.67 20.38
CA ARG A 316 -21.75 -11.59 19.65
C ARG A 316 -20.24 -11.70 19.70
N ARG A 317 -19.67 -12.14 20.82
CA ARG A 317 -18.22 -12.19 21.02
C ARG A 317 -17.55 -13.22 20.13
N GLU A 318 -18.16 -14.40 20.00
CA GLU A 318 -17.64 -15.50 19.18
C GLU A 318 -17.75 -15.17 17.70
N ALA A 319 -18.93 -14.72 17.24
CA ALA A 319 -19.14 -14.29 15.85
C ALA A 319 -18.18 -13.17 15.43
N VAL A 320 -17.93 -12.20 16.32
CA VAL A 320 -16.97 -11.12 16.10
C VAL A 320 -15.54 -11.66 16.04
N GLY A 321 -15.17 -12.60 16.91
CA GLY A 321 -13.86 -13.25 16.91
C GLY A 321 -13.57 -13.97 15.60
N GLU A 322 -14.46 -14.88 15.18
CA GLU A 322 -14.35 -15.65 13.93
C GLU A 322 -14.19 -14.74 12.70
N LEU A 323 -15.00 -13.66 12.62
CA LEU A 323 -14.90 -12.72 11.51
C LEU A 323 -13.61 -11.90 11.56
N LEU A 324 -13.13 -11.50 12.73
CA LEU A 324 -11.85 -10.80 12.86
C LEU A 324 -10.68 -11.67 12.42
N ASP A 325 -10.68 -12.95 12.79
CA ASP A 325 -9.62 -13.89 12.39
C ASP A 325 -9.63 -14.09 10.87
N THR A 326 -10.80 -14.22 10.27
CA THR A 326 -10.97 -14.27 8.81
C THR A 326 -10.39 -13.01 8.14
N ILE A 327 -10.71 -11.83 8.66
CA ILE A 327 -10.18 -10.54 8.14
C ILE A 327 -8.66 -10.46 8.34
N TYR A 328 -8.15 -10.92 9.47
CA TYR A 328 -6.72 -10.93 9.79
C TYR A 328 -5.94 -11.79 8.80
N HIS A 329 -6.36 -13.04 8.56
CA HIS A 329 -5.72 -13.91 7.57
C HIS A 329 -5.80 -13.34 6.15
N ALA A 330 -6.91 -12.70 5.80
CA ALA A 330 -7.07 -12.06 4.50
C ALA A 330 -6.17 -10.83 4.32
N LEU A 331 -5.90 -10.06 5.40
CA LEU A 331 -4.93 -8.97 5.40
C LEU A 331 -3.49 -9.49 5.27
N LEU A 332 -3.14 -10.56 6.01
CA LEU A 332 -1.83 -11.21 5.89
C LEU A 332 -1.50 -11.60 4.45
N ALA A 333 -2.51 -12.04 3.68
CA ALA A 333 -2.34 -12.43 2.29
C ALA A 333 -1.97 -11.27 1.34
N VAL A 334 -2.20 -10.02 1.72
CA VAL A 334 -1.95 -8.82 0.88
C VAL A 334 -0.89 -7.88 1.46
N THR A 335 -0.42 -8.12 2.69
CA THR A 335 0.62 -7.34 3.36
C THR A 335 1.97 -8.05 3.34
N VAL A 336 3.04 -7.31 3.08
CA VAL A 336 4.41 -7.82 3.22
C VAL A 336 4.84 -7.70 4.69
N ASN A 337 4.59 -8.74 5.48
CA ASN A 337 5.00 -8.79 6.89
C ASN A 337 6.30 -9.57 7.04
N GLY A 338 7.18 -9.14 7.93
CA GLY A 338 8.36 -9.92 8.34
C GLY A 338 8.49 -9.90 9.86
N PRO A 339 8.92 -11.00 10.50
CA PRO A 339 9.04 -11.09 11.96
C PRO A 339 10.07 -10.09 12.51
N ASP A 340 11.06 -9.72 11.71
CA ASP A 340 12.05 -8.71 12.04
C ASP A 340 12.62 -8.06 10.77
N TYR A 341 13.23 -6.87 10.94
CA TYR A 341 13.80 -6.10 9.83
C TYR A 341 14.93 -6.84 9.12
N GLU A 342 15.74 -7.63 9.83
CA GLU A 342 16.85 -8.37 9.23
C GLU A 342 16.34 -9.50 8.35
N THR A 343 15.35 -10.25 8.81
CA THR A 343 14.64 -11.29 8.06
C THR A 343 13.99 -10.70 6.80
N LEU A 344 13.29 -9.57 6.92
CA LEU A 344 12.71 -8.90 5.76
C LEU A 344 13.78 -8.50 4.72
N MET A 345 14.94 -8.01 5.19
CA MET A 345 16.07 -7.66 4.32
C MET A 345 16.72 -8.89 3.67
N ALA A 346 16.80 -10.01 4.41
CA ALA A 346 17.31 -11.29 3.91
C ALA A 346 16.40 -11.86 2.82
N VAL A 347 15.08 -11.89 3.05
CA VAL A 347 14.09 -12.33 2.05
C VAL A 347 14.13 -11.46 0.81
N GLN A 348 14.19 -10.14 0.97
CA GLN A 348 14.32 -9.23 -0.18
C GLN A 348 15.61 -9.44 -0.97
N ALA A 349 16.70 -9.86 -0.31
CA ALA A 349 17.95 -10.19 -0.97
C ALA A 349 17.91 -11.56 -1.65
N ALA A 350 17.34 -12.58 -1.01
CA ALA A 350 17.07 -13.89 -1.61
C ALA A 350 16.25 -13.74 -2.90
N ARG A 351 15.18 -12.95 -2.88
CA ARG A 351 14.40 -12.64 -4.10
C ARG A 351 15.25 -12.06 -5.23
N ARG A 352 16.18 -11.15 -4.91
CA ARG A 352 17.07 -10.54 -5.92
C ARG A 352 18.05 -11.56 -6.50
N LEU A 353 18.56 -12.45 -5.66
CA LEU A 353 19.50 -13.51 -6.03
C LEU A 353 18.82 -14.63 -6.84
N TYR A 354 17.54 -14.90 -6.58
CA TYR A 354 16.75 -15.90 -7.30
C TYR A 354 16.36 -15.45 -8.72
N ASN A 355 16.20 -14.14 -8.97
CA ASN A 355 15.89 -13.61 -10.30
C ASN A 355 17.15 -13.49 -11.19
N THR A 356 17.62 -14.62 -11.73
CA THR A 356 18.91 -14.77 -12.42
C THR A 356 19.01 -14.08 -13.79
N LYS A 357 17.90 -13.83 -14.50
CA LYS A 357 17.92 -13.35 -15.90
C LYS A 357 17.87 -11.82 -16.08
N GLY A 358 17.98 -11.03 -15.02
CA GLY A 358 18.02 -9.56 -15.09
C GLY A 358 16.75 -8.89 -15.63
N LYS A 359 15.67 -9.65 -15.89
CA LYS A 359 14.37 -9.09 -16.29
C LYS A 359 13.76 -8.37 -15.08
N LYS A 360 13.39 -7.11 -15.26
CA LYS A 360 12.66 -6.34 -14.25
C LYS A 360 11.27 -6.97 -14.09
N LEU A 361 11.07 -7.71 -13.01
CA LEU A 361 9.75 -8.21 -12.65
C LEU A 361 8.81 -7.03 -12.37
N PRO A 362 7.55 -7.05 -12.86
CA PRO A 362 6.53 -6.09 -12.46
C PRO A 362 6.43 -6.01 -10.93
N LEU A 363 6.21 -4.81 -10.37
CA LEU A 363 6.04 -4.60 -8.93
C LEU A 363 5.05 -5.58 -8.29
N PRO A 364 3.91 -5.91 -8.94
CA PRO A 364 3.04 -6.98 -8.50
C PRO A 364 3.78 -8.31 -8.25
N MET A 365 4.48 -8.87 -9.25
CA MET A 365 5.14 -10.18 -9.14
C MET A 365 6.21 -10.20 -8.04
N VAL A 366 6.86 -9.06 -7.85
CA VAL A 366 7.84 -8.86 -6.77
C VAL A 366 7.22 -9.08 -5.39
N ILE A 367 6.01 -8.59 -5.16
CA ILE A 367 5.32 -8.71 -3.88
C ILE A 367 4.83 -10.14 -3.65
N GLU A 368 4.25 -10.78 -4.67
CA GLU A 368 3.82 -12.18 -4.58
C GLU A 368 5.01 -13.11 -4.27
N LEU A 369 6.14 -12.91 -4.95
CA LEU A 369 7.36 -13.67 -4.68
C LEU A 369 7.90 -13.39 -3.27
N ASN A 370 7.89 -12.14 -2.82
CA ASN A 370 8.25 -11.82 -1.43
C ASN A 370 7.31 -12.54 -0.44
N ARG A 371 6.00 -12.57 -0.71
CA ARG A 371 5.01 -13.24 0.13
C ARG A 371 5.32 -14.73 0.24
N ARG A 372 5.50 -15.43 -0.89
CA ARG A 372 5.88 -16.86 -0.88
C ARG A 372 7.19 -17.13 -0.15
N LEU A 373 8.20 -16.28 -0.34
CA LEU A 373 9.48 -16.41 0.38
C LEU A 373 9.36 -16.14 1.88
N ILE A 374 8.51 -15.20 2.30
CA ILE A 374 8.21 -14.95 3.72
C ILE A 374 7.49 -16.15 4.32
N THR A 375 6.46 -16.67 3.63
CA THR A 375 5.71 -17.86 4.08
C THR A 375 6.62 -19.08 4.18
N GLY A 376 7.48 -19.31 3.17
CA GLY A 376 8.48 -20.38 3.20
C GLY A 376 9.49 -20.19 4.32
N TYR A 377 10.01 -18.98 4.52
CA TYR A 377 10.92 -18.70 5.63
C TYR A 377 10.27 -18.93 6.99
N ALA A 378 9.01 -18.54 7.17
CA ALA A 378 8.29 -18.74 8.43
C ALA A 378 8.10 -20.23 8.77
N HIS A 379 7.86 -21.06 7.75
CA HIS A 379 7.72 -22.51 7.88
C HIS A 379 9.06 -23.21 8.17
N PHE A 380 10.12 -22.83 7.44
CA PHE A 380 11.44 -23.47 7.51
C PHE A 380 12.48 -22.65 8.31
N LYS A 381 12.03 -21.82 9.25
CA LYS A 381 12.91 -20.85 9.95
C LYS A 381 14.06 -21.51 10.74
N ASP A 382 13.81 -22.72 11.24
CA ASP A 382 14.72 -23.48 12.08
C ASP A 382 15.57 -24.49 11.27
N ASP A 383 15.36 -24.58 9.95
CA ASP A 383 16.14 -25.45 9.07
C ASP A 383 17.61 -24.95 8.99
N PRO A 384 18.61 -25.81 9.25
CA PRO A 384 20.03 -25.44 9.16
C PRO A 384 20.44 -24.80 7.82
N ARG A 385 19.82 -25.22 6.70
CA ARG A 385 20.05 -24.67 5.36
C ARG A 385 19.59 -23.22 5.28
N ILE A 386 18.41 -22.91 5.83
CA ILE A 386 17.83 -21.56 5.86
C ILE A 386 18.64 -20.65 6.79
N VAL A 387 19.07 -21.12 7.96
CA VAL A 387 19.92 -20.36 8.89
C VAL A 387 21.27 -20.01 8.25
N LYS A 388 21.94 -21.00 7.62
CA LYS A 388 23.19 -20.78 6.88
C LYS A 388 23.01 -19.77 5.75
N LEU A 389 21.93 -19.90 4.97
CA LEU A 389 21.62 -19.02 3.86
C LEU A 389 21.36 -17.58 4.35
N LYS A 390 20.58 -17.41 5.42
CA LYS A 390 20.31 -16.11 6.06
C LYS A 390 21.61 -15.42 6.48
N ASN A 391 22.52 -16.14 7.14
CA ASN A 391 23.81 -15.60 7.58
C ASN A 391 24.68 -15.18 6.38
N SER A 392 24.72 -16.01 5.34
CA SER A 392 25.51 -15.76 4.14
C SER A 392 25.00 -14.55 3.33
N ILE A 393 23.68 -14.43 3.17
CA ILE A 393 23.02 -13.28 2.54
C ILE A 393 23.23 -12.00 3.37
N THR A 394 23.19 -12.09 4.69
CA THR A 394 23.39 -10.96 5.59
C THR A 394 24.82 -10.44 5.50
N SER A 395 25.81 -11.34 5.50
CA SER A 395 27.22 -10.99 5.30
C SER A 395 27.46 -10.32 3.95
N TYR A 396 26.91 -10.88 2.86
CA TYR A 396 26.98 -10.27 1.53
C TYR A 396 26.37 -8.86 1.48
N ASN A 397 25.18 -8.67 2.06
CA ASN A 397 24.56 -7.35 2.14
C ASN A 397 25.39 -6.35 2.97
N LYS A 398 26.08 -6.80 4.04
CA LYS A 398 27.00 -5.96 4.83
C LYS A 398 28.20 -5.51 3.98
N GLN A 399 28.79 -6.41 3.19
CA GLN A 399 29.89 -6.09 2.27
C GLN A 399 29.46 -5.09 1.19
N LEU A 400 28.28 -5.27 0.59
CA LEU A 400 27.71 -4.31 -0.36
C LEU A 400 27.54 -2.92 0.27
N ARG A 401 27.05 -2.86 1.52
CA ARG A 401 26.87 -1.58 2.24
C ARG A 401 28.21 -0.90 2.54
N PHE A 402 29.21 -1.65 2.97
CA PHE A 402 30.55 -1.12 3.26
C PHE A 402 31.17 -0.47 2.02
N LEU A 403 31.04 -1.12 0.86
CA LEU A 403 31.52 -0.59 -0.41
C LEU A 403 30.61 0.49 -1.01
N GLY A 404 29.40 0.68 -0.46
CA GLY A 404 28.40 1.62 -0.98
C GLY A 404 27.81 1.19 -2.33
N LEU A 405 27.75 -0.12 -2.58
CA LEU A 405 27.25 -0.74 -3.81
C LEU A 405 25.84 -1.29 -3.61
N ARG A 406 25.06 -1.32 -4.69
CA ARG A 406 23.80 -2.07 -4.78
C ARG A 406 24.04 -3.37 -5.53
N ASP A 407 23.24 -4.40 -5.22
CA ASP A 407 23.37 -5.74 -5.82
C ASP A 407 23.46 -5.73 -7.36
N HIS A 408 22.58 -4.99 -8.04
CA HIS A 408 22.60 -4.88 -9.52
C HIS A 408 23.84 -4.17 -10.08
N GLN A 409 24.63 -3.49 -9.25
CA GLN A 409 25.84 -2.78 -9.66
C GLN A 409 27.07 -3.70 -9.63
N VAL A 410 26.98 -4.87 -9.01
CA VAL A 410 28.05 -5.88 -8.99
C VAL A 410 28.35 -6.42 -10.40
N GLU A 411 27.36 -6.36 -11.31
CA GLU A 411 27.52 -6.80 -12.71
C GLU A 411 28.37 -5.84 -13.56
N TYR A 412 28.61 -4.60 -13.12
CA TYR A 412 29.43 -3.63 -13.86
C TYR A 412 30.89 -4.03 -13.99
N ALA A 413 31.38 -4.92 -13.12
CA ALA A 413 32.73 -5.47 -13.19
C ALA A 413 33.00 -6.30 -14.47
N LYS A 414 31.98 -6.61 -15.28
CA LYS A 414 32.14 -7.27 -16.59
C LYS A 414 32.60 -6.33 -17.71
N PHE A 415 32.61 -5.02 -17.49
CA PHE A 415 32.95 -4.06 -18.55
C PHE A 415 34.46 -3.87 -18.69
N SER A 416 34.92 -3.70 -19.93
CA SER A 416 36.29 -3.28 -20.20
C SER A 416 36.57 -1.92 -19.56
N ILE A 417 37.80 -1.71 -19.08
CA ILE A 417 38.23 -0.46 -18.42
C ILE A 417 37.90 0.75 -19.32
N LEU A 418 38.14 0.65 -20.62
CA LEU A 418 37.78 1.68 -21.61
C LEU A 418 36.29 2.02 -21.61
N LYS A 419 35.42 1.02 -21.55
CA LYS A 419 33.96 1.22 -21.49
C LYS A 419 33.52 1.84 -20.16
N VAL A 420 34.16 1.46 -19.06
CA VAL A 420 33.94 2.05 -17.73
C VAL A 420 34.31 3.54 -17.74
N VAL A 421 35.50 3.87 -18.24
CA VAL A 421 35.98 5.27 -18.36
C VAL A 421 35.05 6.10 -19.24
N PHE A 422 34.71 5.62 -20.45
CA PHE A 422 33.79 6.32 -21.33
C PHE A 422 32.41 6.55 -20.68
N THR A 423 31.88 5.51 -20.02
CA THR A 423 30.59 5.61 -19.30
C THR A 423 30.66 6.61 -18.15
N LEU A 424 31.78 6.67 -17.43
CA LEU A 424 32.02 7.62 -16.35
C LEU A 424 32.04 9.05 -16.89
N VAL A 425 32.83 9.32 -17.93
CA VAL A 425 32.91 10.65 -18.58
C VAL A 425 31.54 11.10 -19.10
N TYR A 426 30.82 10.24 -19.82
CA TYR A 426 29.47 10.53 -20.29
C TYR A 426 28.52 10.88 -19.14
N ARG A 427 28.56 10.13 -18.04
CA ARG A 427 27.72 10.39 -16.86
C ARG A 427 28.10 11.67 -16.14
N LEU A 428 29.38 12.01 -16.07
CA LEU A 428 29.87 13.28 -15.51
C LEU A 428 29.39 14.46 -16.35
N ILE A 429 29.59 14.44 -17.67
CA ILE A 429 29.09 15.49 -18.57
C ILE A 429 27.58 15.66 -18.44
N LYS A 430 26.85 14.53 -18.48
CA LYS A 430 25.39 14.54 -18.30
C LYS A 430 25.00 15.12 -16.94
N LEU A 431 25.69 14.77 -15.86
CA LEU A 431 25.43 15.30 -14.53
C LEU A 431 25.66 16.81 -14.47
N THR A 432 26.74 17.31 -15.08
CA THR A 432 27.03 18.76 -15.15
C THR A 432 25.93 19.52 -15.90
N LEU A 433 25.49 19.02 -17.05
CA LEU A 433 24.39 19.63 -17.80
C LEU A 433 23.08 19.64 -17.00
N LEU A 434 22.77 18.53 -16.32
CA LEU A 434 21.58 18.45 -15.45
C LEU A 434 21.71 19.37 -14.23
N ALA A 435 22.92 19.55 -13.68
CA ALA A 435 23.18 20.43 -12.55
C ALA A 435 22.87 21.89 -12.91
N ILE A 436 23.31 22.36 -14.09
CA ILE A 436 23.02 23.72 -14.57
C ILE A 436 21.52 23.99 -14.64
N GLY A 437 20.73 23.05 -15.16
CA GLY A 437 19.27 23.19 -15.25
C GLY A 437 18.52 23.01 -13.93
N THR A 438 19.09 22.31 -12.95
CA THR A 438 18.42 21.99 -11.67
C THR A 438 18.76 22.93 -10.54
N LEU A 439 19.98 23.48 -10.53
CA LEU A 439 20.50 24.25 -9.41
C LEU A 439 19.65 25.49 -9.10
N PRO A 440 19.19 26.30 -10.10
CA PRO A 440 18.33 27.44 -9.82
C PRO A 440 17.01 27.03 -9.14
N GLY A 441 16.36 25.98 -9.64
CA GLY A 441 15.11 25.50 -9.04
C GLY A 441 15.31 24.83 -7.68
N LEU A 442 16.46 24.16 -7.45
CA LEU A 442 16.80 23.60 -6.15
C LEU A 442 17.01 24.71 -5.11
N VAL A 443 17.70 25.79 -5.48
CA VAL A 443 17.89 26.96 -4.62
C VAL A 443 16.55 27.61 -4.27
N LEU A 444 15.69 27.83 -5.27
CA LEU A 444 14.34 28.37 -5.06
C LEU A 444 13.47 27.47 -4.17
N PHE A 445 13.63 26.14 -4.24
CA PHE A 445 12.83 25.22 -3.43
C PHE A 445 13.51 24.83 -2.10
N ALA A 446 14.76 25.24 -1.87
CA ALA A 446 15.54 24.88 -0.67
C ALA A 446 14.85 25.29 0.65
N PRO A 447 14.24 26.47 0.80
CA PRO A 447 13.53 26.84 2.02
C PRO A 447 12.43 25.85 2.38
N VAL A 448 11.68 25.38 1.37
CA VAL A 448 10.60 24.39 1.56
C VAL A 448 11.18 23.04 1.99
N PHE A 449 12.28 22.58 1.38
CA PHE A 449 12.95 21.36 1.80
C PHE A 449 13.47 21.42 3.24
N ILE A 450 14.06 22.54 3.63
CA ILE A 450 14.59 22.74 4.99
C ILE A 450 13.45 22.77 6.00
N ALA A 451 12.40 23.57 5.74
CA ALA A 451 11.23 23.68 6.61
C ALA A 451 10.52 22.34 6.79
N THR A 452 10.22 21.64 5.69
CA THR A 452 9.57 20.32 5.74
C THR A 452 10.41 19.30 6.51
N LYS A 453 11.74 19.26 6.32
CA LYS A 453 12.63 18.35 7.05
C LYS A 453 12.71 18.68 8.55
N SER A 454 12.86 19.95 8.90
CA SER A 454 12.98 20.40 10.29
C SER A 454 11.68 20.17 11.07
N ILE A 455 10.55 20.66 10.54
CA ILE A 455 9.24 20.55 11.20
C ILE A 455 8.79 19.10 11.30
N SER A 456 8.98 18.28 10.24
CA SER A 456 8.59 16.86 10.30
C SER A 456 9.42 16.08 11.32
N LYS A 457 10.71 16.39 11.51
CA LYS A 457 11.55 15.77 12.54
C LYS A 457 11.08 16.15 13.95
N LYS A 458 10.79 17.44 14.20
CA LYS A 458 10.24 17.90 15.47
C LYS A 458 8.92 17.21 15.80
N LYS A 459 8.00 17.12 14.83
CA LYS A 459 6.71 16.45 14.99
C LYS A 459 6.81 14.93 15.15
N SER A 460 7.79 14.30 14.52
CA SER A 460 8.12 12.88 14.74
C SER A 460 8.56 12.62 16.18
N GLN A 461 9.38 13.51 16.76
CA GLN A 461 9.82 13.40 18.15
C GLN A 461 8.67 13.62 19.14
N GLU A 462 7.82 14.62 18.91
CA GLU A 462 6.60 14.83 19.71
C GLU A 462 5.66 13.61 19.65
N ALA A 463 5.50 13.01 18.47
CA ALA A 463 4.65 11.83 18.30
C ALA A 463 5.23 10.57 18.96
N LEU A 464 6.56 10.42 18.98
CA LEU A 464 7.25 9.35 19.68
C LEU A 464 7.10 9.50 21.20
N ALA A 465 7.28 10.72 21.74
CA ALA A 465 7.11 10.99 23.17
C ALA A 465 5.66 10.75 23.65
N ALA A 466 4.68 10.92 22.77
CA ALA A 466 3.26 10.77 23.11
C ALA A 466 2.72 9.33 22.92
N SER A 467 3.52 8.36 22.46
CA SER A 467 3.02 7.03 22.10
C SER A 467 3.93 5.90 22.57
N THR A 468 3.34 4.90 23.20
CA THR A 468 4.00 3.64 23.60
C THR A 468 4.13 2.64 22.45
N VAL A 469 3.33 2.79 21.39
CA VAL A 469 3.24 1.82 20.29
C VAL A 469 4.30 2.08 19.21
N LYS A 470 4.78 3.33 19.09
CA LYS A 470 5.69 3.79 18.02
C LYS A 470 7.14 3.53 18.38
N LEU A 471 7.92 3.04 17.41
CA LEU A 471 9.36 2.77 17.60
C LEU A 471 10.23 3.99 17.29
N GLN A 472 9.96 4.66 16.17
CA GLN A 472 10.75 5.80 15.67
C GLN A 472 9.90 7.01 15.27
N GLY A 473 8.56 6.92 15.36
CA GLY A 473 7.62 7.99 14.99
C GLY A 473 7.60 8.32 13.50
N ARG A 474 8.04 7.38 12.64
CA ARG A 474 8.17 7.65 11.20
C ARG A 474 6.84 7.80 10.48
N ASP A 475 5.78 7.30 11.09
CA ASP A 475 4.40 7.27 10.60
C ASP A 475 3.78 8.66 10.41
N VAL A 476 4.31 9.68 11.08
CA VAL A 476 3.84 11.07 10.94
C VAL A 476 4.68 11.89 9.97
N MET A 477 5.86 11.41 9.55
CA MET A 477 6.81 12.20 8.78
C MET A 477 6.29 12.57 7.39
N ALA A 478 5.70 11.62 6.66
CA ALA A 478 5.17 11.88 5.32
C ALA A 478 4.03 12.92 5.36
N THR A 479 3.10 12.74 6.31
CA THR A 479 2.01 13.66 6.59
C THR A 479 2.52 15.10 6.79
N TRP A 480 3.45 15.31 7.73
CA TRP A 480 3.93 16.65 8.04
C TRP A 480 4.74 17.27 6.91
N LYS A 481 5.50 16.48 6.14
CA LYS A 481 6.18 16.98 4.94
C LYS A 481 5.18 17.50 3.91
N LEU A 482 4.08 16.77 3.69
CA LEU A 482 3.04 17.18 2.75
C LEU A 482 2.27 18.42 3.22
N LEU A 483 1.87 18.45 4.50
CA LEU A 483 1.12 19.60 5.05
C LEU A 483 1.96 20.87 5.09
N VAL A 484 3.23 20.77 5.49
CA VAL A 484 4.15 21.92 5.47
C VAL A 484 4.39 22.39 4.04
N ALA A 485 4.62 21.47 3.08
CA ALA A 485 4.80 21.84 1.69
C ALA A 485 3.54 22.53 1.10
N LEU A 486 2.34 22.02 1.42
CA LEU A 486 1.08 22.57 0.95
C LEU A 486 0.87 24.04 1.40
N ALA A 487 1.23 24.38 2.63
CA ALA A 487 1.06 25.75 3.14
C ALA A 487 2.24 26.66 2.78
N PHE A 488 3.48 26.16 2.90
CA PHE A 488 4.68 26.97 2.82
C PHE A 488 5.16 27.20 1.38
N ALA A 489 5.00 26.23 0.47
CA ALA A 489 5.43 26.42 -0.92
C ALA A 489 4.67 27.55 -1.64
N PRO A 490 3.32 27.66 -1.54
CA PRO A 490 2.61 28.80 -2.11
C PRO A 490 3.05 30.15 -1.53
N ALA A 491 3.31 30.22 -0.22
CA ALA A 491 3.79 31.44 0.43
C ALA A 491 5.18 31.85 -0.10
N VAL A 492 6.08 30.89 -0.28
CA VAL A 492 7.41 31.11 -0.87
C VAL A 492 7.30 31.58 -2.32
N TYR A 493 6.42 30.98 -3.12
CA TYR A 493 6.20 31.40 -4.51
C TYR A 493 5.55 32.78 -4.62
N ALA A 494 4.62 33.11 -3.72
CA ALA A 494 4.05 34.45 -3.64
C ALA A 494 5.13 35.49 -3.29
N PHE A 495 6.03 35.17 -2.36
CA PHE A 495 7.18 36.01 -2.04
C PHE A 495 8.10 36.20 -3.25
N TYR A 496 8.46 35.13 -3.96
CA TYR A 496 9.28 35.24 -5.18
C TYR A 496 8.60 36.05 -6.28
N THR A 497 7.29 35.89 -6.44
CA THR A 497 6.49 36.66 -7.41
C THR A 497 6.45 38.15 -7.03
N ALA A 498 6.31 38.47 -5.75
CA ALA A 498 6.36 39.85 -5.26
C ALA A 498 7.74 40.49 -5.50
N VAL A 499 8.83 39.78 -5.18
CA VAL A 499 10.20 40.25 -5.44
C VAL A 499 10.44 40.43 -6.94
N PHE A 500 9.98 39.48 -7.77
CA PHE A 500 10.10 39.54 -9.23
C PHE A 500 9.33 40.72 -9.84
N THR A 501 8.13 40.97 -9.34
CA THR A 501 7.29 42.10 -9.77
C THR A 501 7.90 43.43 -9.31
N TYR A 502 8.39 43.51 -8.07
CA TYR A 502 9.07 44.69 -7.54
C TYR A 502 10.36 45.00 -8.31
N TRP A 503 11.14 43.99 -8.67
CA TRP A 503 12.35 44.16 -9.47
C TRP A 503 12.02 44.68 -10.88
N THR A 504 10.91 44.22 -11.46
CA THR A 504 10.40 44.74 -12.74
C THR A 504 9.91 46.18 -12.61
N TYR A 505 9.25 46.53 -11.51
CA TYR A 505 8.82 47.91 -11.25
C TYR A 505 10.00 48.88 -11.15
N ARG A 506 11.08 48.49 -10.44
CA ARG A 506 12.21 49.39 -10.17
C ARG A 506 13.02 49.71 -11.42
N ASN A 507 13.48 48.68 -12.14
CA ASN A 507 14.44 48.83 -13.23
C ASN A 507 14.06 48.02 -14.48
N ARG A 508 12.80 47.55 -14.61
CA ARG A 508 12.35 46.68 -15.72
C ARG A 508 13.26 45.48 -15.96
N ILE A 509 13.81 44.93 -14.88
CA ILE A 509 14.84 43.88 -14.91
C ILE A 509 16.02 44.34 -15.78
N GLN A 510 16.66 45.46 -15.44
CA GLN A 510 17.82 46.00 -16.16
C GLN A 510 17.55 46.24 -17.67
N GLY A 511 16.30 46.55 -18.04
CA GLY A 511 15.90 46.81 -19.43
C GLY A 511 15.52 45.57 -20.25
N TYR A 512 15.56 44.35 -19.69
CA TYR A 512 15.12 43.15 -20.40
C TYR A 512 13.60 43.10 -20.63
N VAL A 513 12.80 43.79 -19.79
CA VAL A 513 11.34 43.84 -19.92
C VAL A 513 10.93 45.13 -20.62
N PRO A 514 10.26 45.07 -21.79
CA PRO A 514 9.77 46.26 -22.47
C PRO A 514 8.75 47.05 -21.64
N GLU A 515 8.70 48.37 -21.83
CA GLU A 515 7.83 49.26 -21.05
C GLU A 515 6.32 49.00 -21.26
N TRP A 516 5.94 48.46 -22.42
CA TRP A 516 4.56 48.11 -22.74
C TRP A 516 4.03 46.93 -21.92
N VAL A 517 4.90 46.14 -21.27
CA VAL A 517 4.47 45.01 -20.44
C VAL A 517 3.95 45.54 -19.09
N PRO A 518 2.67 45.30 -18.76
CA PRO A 518 2.11 45.75 -17.50
C PRO A 518 2.58 44.89 -16.32
N LEU A 519 2.67 45.47 -15.13
CA LEU A 519 3.17 44.77 -13.94
C LEU A 519 2.30 43.57 -13.53
N TRP A 520 0.98 43.61 -13.77
CA TRP A 520 0.10 42.48 -13.47
C TRP A 520 0.42 41.24 -14.32
N ALA A 521 0.95 41.42 -15.53
CA ALA A 521 1.38 40.29 -16.36
C ALA A 521 2.59 39.58 -15.75
N MET A 522 3.46 40.30 -15.03
CA MET A 522 4.60 39.72 -14.31
C MET A 522 4.15 38.88 -13.12
N ILE A 523 3.05 39.25 -12.47
CA ILE A 523 2.44 38.46 -11.39
C ILE A 523 1.94 37.12 -11.96
N LEU A 524 1.18 37.15 -13.05
CA LEU A 524 0.71 35.93 -13.71
C LEU A 524 1.87 35.05 -14.18
N LEU A 525 2.91 35.67 -14.77
CA LEU A 525 4.12 34.97 -15.17
C LEU A 525 4.80 34.32 -13.97
N GLY A 526 5.01 35.04 -12.87
CA GLY A 526 5.67 34.51 -11.66
C GLY A 526 4.93 33.32 -11.04
N VAL A 527 3.59 33.41 -10.96
CA VAL A 527 2.74 32.32 -10.44
C VAL A 527 2.86 31.04 -11.26
N VAL A 528 3.14 31.12 -12.56
CA VAL A 528 3.37 29.95 -13.42
C VAL A 528 4.85 29.54 -13.43
N LEU A 529 5.76 30.51 -13.52
CA LEU A 529 7.19 30.32 -13.72
C LEU A 529 7.85 29.61 -12.54
N PHE A 530 7.64 30.09 -11.31
CA PHE A 530 8.34 29.55 -10.14
C PHE A 530 7.94 28.10 -9.80
N PRO A 531 6.64 27.74 -9.78
CA PRO A 531 6.25 26.33 -9.61
C PRO A 531 6.77 25.44 -10.74
N THR A 532 6.77 25.93 -11.99
CA THR A 532 7.26 25.14 -13.14
C THR A 532 8.76 24.88 -13.06
N ILE A 533 9.57 25.91 -12.75
CA ILE A 533 11.04 25.76 -12.59
C ILE A 533 11.35 24.82 -11.44
N THR A 534 10.70 24.98 -10.29
CA THR A 534 10.95 24.12 -9.12
C THR A 534 10.51 22.68 -9.35
N PHE A 535 9.39 22.46 -10.05
CA PHE A 535 8.94 21.12 -10.45
C PHE A 535 9.90 20.48 -11.46
N ALA A 536 10.36 21.24 -12.47
CA ALA A 536 11.34 20.76 -13.43
C ALA A 536 12.66 20.38 -12.74
N ALA A 537 13.15 21.22 -11.82
CA ALA A 537 14.34 20.94 -11.04
C ALA A 537 14.20 19.68 -10.17
N LEU A 538 13.04 19.46 -9.56
CA LEU A 538 12.74 18.24 -8.82
C LEU A 538 12.79 17.00 -9.74
N ARG A 539 12.13 17.06 -10.90
CA ARG A 539 12.10 15.95 -11.87
C ARG A 539 13.47 15.63 -12.45
N ILE A 540 14.22 16.65 -12.87
CA ILE A 540 15.56 16.51 -13.41
C ILE A 540 16.52 16.05 -12.30
N GLY A 541 16.35 16.54 -11.07
CA GLY A 541 17.11 16.14 -9.89
C GLY A 541 16.95 14.67 -9.53
N GLU A 542 15.77 14.06 -9.76
CA GLU A 542 15.59 12.61 -9.62
C GLU A 542 16.49 11.81 -10.56
N ILE A 543 16.53 12.21 -11.84
CA ILE A 543 17.38 11.59 -12.86
C ILE A 543 18.86 11.78 -12.47
N GLY A 544 19.24 12.99 -12.06
CA GLY A 544 20.58 13.32 -11.58
C GLY A 544 20.98 12.46 -10.38
N MET A 545 20.09 12.23 -9.43
CA MET A 545 20.35 11.40 -8.25
C MET A 545 20.57 9.93 -8.60
N ASP A 546 19.85 9.40 -9.59
CA ASP A 546 20.08 8.04 -10.10
C ASP A 546 21.46 7.94 -10.79
N ILE A 547 21.91 9.00 -11.48
CA ILE A 547 23.26 9.09 -12.08
C ILE A 547 24.34 9.19 -10.99
N ILE A 548 24.20 10.06 -9.99
CA ILE A 548 25.17 10.22 -8.89
C ILE A 548 25.42 8.88 -8.17
N LYS A 549 24.35 8.15 -7.83
CA LYS A 549 24.43 6.83 -7.19
C LYS A 549 25.12 5.77 -8.05
N SER A 550 25.28 6.03 -9.34
CA SER A 550 25.94 5.15 -10.28
C SER A 550 27.42 5.48 -10.51
N LEU A 551 27.92 6.63 -10.02
CA LEU A 551 29.31 7.06 -10.16
C LEU A 551 30.26 6.29 -9.25
N ARG A 552 29.90 6.13 -7.95
CA ARG A 552 30.75 5.44 -6.97
C ARG A 552 31.14 4.01 -7.40
N PRO A 553 30.23 3.15 -7.88
CA PRO A 553 30.60 1.83 -8.41
C PRO A 553 31.57 1.89 -9.60
N LEU A 554 31.38 2.84 -10.51
CA LEU A 554 32.28 3.02 -11.66
C LEU A 554 33.68 3.44 -11.21
N MET A 555 33.77 4.36 -10.25
CA MET A 555 35.05 4.76 -9.65
C MET A 555 35.76 3.60 -8.96
N LEU A 556 35.02 2.77 -8.21
CA LEU A 556 35.57 1.58 -7.56
C LEU A 556 36.07 0.54 -8.57
N SER A 557 35.41 0.39 -9.72
CA SER A 557 35.85 -0.54 -10.76
C SER A 557 37.14 -0.12 -11.49
N LEU A 558 37.57 1.14 -11.34
CA LEU A 558 38.82 1.65 -11.92
C LEU A 558 40.04 1.46 -10.99
N ASN A 559 39.85 1.21 -9.70
CA ASN A 559 40.96 0.98 -8.77
C ASN A 559 41.38 -0.51 -8.80
N PRO A 560 42.64 -0.84 -9.12
CA PRO A 560 43.13 -2.23 -9.22
C PRO A 560 42.90 -3.07 -7.97
N SER A 561 43.05 -2.48 -6.78
CA SER A 561 42.81 -3.16 -5.49
C SER A 561 41.34 -3.52 -5.28
N SER A 562 40.45 -2.64 -5.74
CA SER A 562 38.99 -2.78 -5.61
C SER A 562 38.38 -3.64 -6.71
N ALA A 563 39.02 -3.72 -7.89
CA ALA A 563 38.63 -4.62 -8.97
C ALA A 563 38.65 -6.08 -8.52
N ASN A 564 39.67 -6.51 -7.78
CA ASN A 564 39.74 -7.85 -7.18
C ASN A 564 38.62 -8.08 -6.16
N THR A 565 38.27 -7.08 -5.34
CA THR A 565 37.15 -7.17 -4.40
C THR A 565 35.80 -7.31 -5.12
N LEU A 566 35.61 -6.60 -6.24
CA LEU A 566 34.40 -6.69 -7.07
C LEU A 566 34.28 -8.06 -7.76
N VAL A 567 35.40 -8.64 -8.20
CA VAL A 567 35.43 -10.01 -8.76
C VAL A 567 35.02 -11.03 -7.70
N LYS A 568 35.61 -10.98 -6.49
CA LYS A 568 35.23 -11.84 -5.37
C LYS A 568 33.75 -11.68 -4.98
N LEU A 569 33.23 -10.45 -4.99
CA LEU A 569 31.81 -10.18 -4.73
C LEU A 569 30.89 -10.77 -5.80
N ARG A 570 31.33 -10.79 -7.05
CA ARG A 570 30.59 -11.38 -8.16
C ARG A 570 30.54 -12.90 -8.05
N GLU A 571 31.68 -13.52 -7.73
CA GLU A 571 31.75 -14.96 -7.45
C GLU A 571 30.83 -15.31 -6.28
N ARG A 572 30.94 -14.56 -5.17
CA ARG A 572 30.07 -14.74 -4.01
C ARG A 572 28.58 -14.56 -4.35
N ARG A 573 28.24 -13.60 -5.21
CA ARG A 573 26.86 -13.40 -5.68
C ARG A 573 26.37 -14.60 -6.51
N ALA A 574 27.22 -15.17 -7.36
CA ALA A 574 26.89 -16.33 -8.18
C ALA A 574 26.67 -17.58 -7.30
N GLU A 575 27.56 -17.82 -6.34
CA GLU A 575 27.40 -18.88 -5.32
C GLU A 575 26.09 -18.72 -4.57
N LEU A 576 25.82 -17.54 -4.01
CA LEU A 576 24.58 -17.28 -3.26
C LEU A 576 23.33 -17.40 -4.14
N SER A 577 23.40 -17.02 -5.41
CA SER A 577 22.30 -17.20 -6.35
C SER A 577 22.00 -18.67 -6.60
N HIS A 578 23.04 -19.51 -6.72
CA HIS A 578 22.89 -20.96 -6.80
C HIS A 578 22.30 -21.54 -5.51
N GLU A 579 22.88 -21.22 -4.34
CA GLU A 579 22.40 -21.69 -3.04
C GLU A 579 20.94 -21.30 -2.79
N VAL A 580 20.55 -20.05 -3.07
CA VAL A 580 19.16 -19.59 -2.96
C VAL A 580 18.24 -20.39 -3.87
N THR A 581 18.65 -20.62 -5.12
CA THR A 581 17.84 -21.34 -6.11
C THR A 581 17.67 -22.80 -5.72
N GLU A 582 18.74 -23.44 -5.27
CA GLU A 582 18.74 -24.83 -4.80
C GLU A 582 17.82 -25.01 -3.59
N VAL A 583 17.95 -24.15 -2.57
CA VAL A 583 17.10 -24.19 -1.36
C VAL A 583 15.63 -23.95 -1.70
N ILE A 584 15.32 -23.00 -2.58
CA ILE A 584 13.93 -22.75 -3.01
C ILE A 584 13.38 -23.93 -3.82
N ASN A 585 14.18 -24.54 -4.70
CA ASN A 585 13.71 -25.66 -5.52
C ASN A 585 13.58 -26.97 -4.72
N THR A 586 14.33 -27.13 -3.62
CA THR A 586 14.20 -28.29 -2.73
C THR A 586 13.04 -28.14 -1.75
N LEU A 587 12.91 -26.99 -1.08
CA LEU A 587 11.88 -26.79 -0.05
C LEU A 587 10.56 -26.20 -0.58
N GLY A 588 10.59 -25.56 -1.76
CA GLY A 588 9.42 -24.93 -2.37
C GLY A 588 8.29 -25.89 -2.73
N PRO A 589 8.56 -27.07 -3.33
CA PRO A 589 7.54 -28.07 -3.66
C PRO A 589 6.78 -28.61 -2.44
N GLU A 590 7.41 -28.66 -1.26
CA GLU A 590 6.77 -29.16 -0.03
C GLU A 590 5.63 -28.24 0.44
N LEU A 591 5.73 -26.93 0.16
CA LEU A 591 4.79 -25.93 0.67
C LEU A 591 3.81 -25.42 -0.39
N PHE A 592 4.20 -25.46 -1.67
CA PHE A 592 3.41 -24.89 -2.77
C PHE A 592 3.12 -25.97 -3.83
N PRO A 593 1.87 -26.50 -3.89
CA PRO A 593 1.48 -27.53 -4.87
C PRO A 593 1.58 -27.06 -6.33
N ASP A 594 1.53 -25.74 -6.55
CA ASP A 594 1.66 -25.09 -7.85
C ASP A 594 3.12 -24.71 -8.20
N PHE A 595 4.09 -25.20 -7.43
CA PHE A 595 5.51 -24.91 -7.62
C PHE A 595 6.02 -25.53 -8.91
N ASP A 596 6.39 -24.67 -9.85
CA ASP A 596 7.10 -25.08 -11.06
C ASP A 596 8.38 -24.26 -11.15
N SER A 597 9.52 -24.96 -11.09
CA SER A 597 10.86 -24.39 -11.16
C SER A 597 11.12 -23.67 -12.50
N ALA A 598 10.35 -23.98 -13.55
CA ALA A 598 10.37 -23.33 -14.86
C ALA A 598 9.34 -22.18 -15.02
N ARG A 599 8.30 -22.10 -14.16
CA ARG A 599 7.18 -21.12 -14.26
C ARG A 599 7.58 -19.65 -14.17
N ILE A 600 8.77 -19.33 -13.67
CA ILE A 600 9.31 -17.96 -13.63
C ILE A 600 9.50 -17.40 -15.06
N VAL A 601 9.48 -18.25 -16.09
CA VAL A 601 9.77 -17.90 -17.49
C VAL A 601 8.54 -17.77 -18.39
N ALA A 602 7.32 -18.14 -17.95
CA ALA A 602 6.11 -18.10 -18.79
C ALA A 602 4.94 -17.27 -18.21
N ASP A 603 4.11 -16.77 -19.12
CA ASP A 603 3.05 -15.77 -18.94
C ASP A 603 1.96 -16.16 -17.91
N PRO A 604 1.64 -15.33 -16.90
CA PRO A 604 0.69 -15.67 -15.83
C PRO A 604 -0.79 -15.70 -16.24
N PHE A 605 -1.11 -15.65 -17.54
CA PHE A 605 -2.48 -15.64 -18.06
C PHE A 605 -2.91 -16.92 -18.81
N LYS A 606 -2.13 -18.00 -18.72
CA LYS A 606 -2.58 -19.31 -19.21
C LYS A 606 -3.16 -20.11 -18.04
N GLU A 607 -4.48 -20.09 -17.92
CA GLU A 607 -5.22 -21.00 -17.04
C GLU A 607 -5.03 -22.45 -17.46
N SER A 608 -5.13 -23.31 -16.45
CA SER A 608 -5.03 -24.77 -16.41
C SER A 608 -5.91 -25.47 -17.46
N GLY A 609 -5.27 -26.29 -18.31
CA GLY A 609 -5.90 -27.40 -19.01
C GLY A 609 -5.20 -28.69 -18.62
N HIS A 610 -5.97 -29.68 -18.14
CA HIS A 610 -5.56 -31.04 -17.83
C HIS A 610 -4.75 -31.70 -18.96
N VAL A 611 -3.75 -32.51 -18.59
CA VAL A 611 -3.35 -33.69 -19.38
C VAL A 611 -2.94 -34.82 -18.43
N GLU A 612 -3.65 -35.94 -18.57
CA GLU A 612 -3.37 -37.26 -18.00
C GLU A 612 -2.18 -37.95 -18.69
N GLY A 613 -1.59 -38.92 -17.98
CA GLY A 613 -0.66 -40.00 -18.37
C GLY A 613 -0.05 -40.08 -19.77
N GLU A 614 1.28 -40.21 -19.86
CA GLU A 614 1.97 -41.53 -20.03
C GLU A 614 3.48 -41.39 -20.34
N LYS A 615 4.24 -42.24 -19.62
CA LYS A 615 5.45 -43.03 -19.97
C LYS A 615 6.79 -42.39 -20.38
N SER A 616 7.78 -42.89 -19.65
CA SER A 616 9.24 -42.88 -19.76
C SER A 616 9.82 -43.47 -21.05
N ALA A 617 10.94 -42.91 -21.55
CA ALA A 617 12.27 -43.55 -21.63
C ALA A 617 13.22 -42.83 -22.64
N GLU A 618 14.47 -42.66 -22.18
CA GLU A 618 15.76 -42.73 -22.92
C GLU A 618 16.13 -41.78 -24.09
N GLY A 619 17.28 -41.11 -23.91
CA GLY A 619 18.46 -41.39 -24.73
C GLY A 619 18.68 -40.62 -26.04
N TYR A 620 19.86 -39.98 -26.10
CA TYR A 620 20.59 -39.46 -27.26
C TYR A 620 20.21 -38.10 -27.86
N GLY A 621 21.25 -37.26 -27.95
CA GLY A 621 21.17 -35.91 -28.49
C GLY A 621 21.31 -35.88 -30.01
N GLU A 622 20.82 -34.80 -30.59
CA GLU A 622 21.49 -34.13 -31.69
C GLU A 622 20.90 -32.74 -31.90
N THR A 623 21.80 -31.77 -32.06
CA THR A 623 21.50 -30.37 -32.32
C THR A 623 21.03 -30.23 -33.76
N ARG A 624 19.76 -29.86 -34.00
CA ARG A 624 19.33 -29.39 -35.32
C ARG A 624 18.35 -28.24 -35.24
N SER A 625 18.85 -27.06 -35.58
CA SER A 625 18.11 -25.81 -35.73
C SER A 625 17.12 -25.90 -36.90
N ARG A 626 15.84 -25.60 -36.66
CA ARG A 626 14.85 -25.28 -37.70
C ARG A 626 14.27 -23.87 -37.46
N PRO A 627 14.05 -23.06 -38.51
CA PRO A 627 13.58 -21.69 -38.36
C PRO A 627 12.06 -21.64 -38.14
N GLY A 628 11.63 -21.10 -37.00
CA GLY A 628 10.23 -20.95 -36.65
C GLY A 628 9.59 -19.70 -37.24
N ILE A 629 8.65 -19.90 -38.16
CA ILE A 629 7.71 -18.90 -38.69
C ILE A 629 6.71 -18.54 -37.57
N GLN A 630 6.71 -17.30 -37.09
CA GLN A 630 5.70 -16.79 -36.16
C GLN A 630 4.43 -16.35 -36.91
N LYS A 631 3.35 -17.13 -36.80
CA LYS A 631 1.99 -16.66 -37.09
C LYS A 631 1.45 -15.94 -35.85
N SER A 632 1.08 -14.67 -36.01
CA SER A 632 0.40 -13.88 -34.97
C SER A 632 -1.12 -14.09 -35.07
N TYR A 633 -1.75 -14.50 -33.97
CA TYR A 633 -3.19 -14.41 -33.81
C TYR A 633 -3.52 -13.08 -33.13
N ARG A 634 -4.26 -12.20 -33.83
CA ARG A 634 -4.93 -11.02 -33.26
C ARG A 634 -6.31 -11.47 -32.77
N THR A 635 -6.53 -11.49 -31.46
CA THR A 635 -7.89 -11.47 -30.89
C THR A 635 -8.34 -10.02 -30.77
N GLN A 636 -9.46 -9.71 -31.42
CA GLN A 636 -10.20 -8.45 -31.30
C GLN A 636 -11.28 -8.63 -30.24
N GLU A 637 -11.12 -8.01 -29.07
CA GLU A 637 -12.23 -7.64 -28.19
C GLU A 637 -11.96 -6.26 -27.56
N PRO A 638 -13.00 -5.44 -27.31
CA PRO A 638 -12.85 -4.00 -27.20
C PRO A 638 -12.42 -3.58 -25.80
N LEU A 639 -11.20 -3.06 -25.70
CA LEU A 639 -10.77 -2.28 -24.54
C LEU A 639 -11.66 -1.04 -24.39
N PRO A 640 -12.12 -0.70 -23.17
CA PRO A 640 -12.95 0.47 -22.96
C PRO A 640 -12.17 1.75 -23.30
N ARG A 641 -12.67 2.49 -24.28
CA ARG A 641 -12.29 3.87 -24.56
C ARG A 641 -12.75 4.72 -23.38
N ASN A 642 -11.80 5.24 -22.61
CA ASN A 642 -11.88 6.53 -21.92
C ASN A 642 -10.48 6.89 -21.39
N GLU A 643 -9.52 7.05 -22.30
CA GLU A 643 -8.40 7.97 -22.09
C GLU A 643 -8.82 9.34 -22.63
N SER A 644 -9.66 10.02 -21.87
CA SER A 644 -9.98 11.42 -22.14
C SER A 644 -9.93 12.17 -20.82
N PHE A 645 -8.95 13.08 -20.75
CA PHE A 645 -8.64 14.07 -19.71
C PHE A 645 -7.67 13.65 -18.59
N HIS A 646 -6.38 13.83 -18.94
CA HIS A 646 -5.25 14.39 -18.18
C HIS A 646 -4.59 13.60 -17.03
N ASP A 647 -3.75 12.63 -17.41
CA ASP A 647 -2.52 12.34 -16.68
C ASP A 647 -1.36 13.08 -17.37
N LEU A 648 -0.77 14.07 -16.68
CA LEU A 648 0.42 14.77 -17.18
C LEU A 648 1.58 13.79 -17.44
N ALA A 649 1.65 12.64 -16.75
CA ALA A 649 2.72 11.65 -16.94
C ALA A 649 2.65 10.90 -18.28
N SER A 650 1.53 11.00 -19.01
CA SER A 650 1.36 10.42 -20.35
C SER A 650 1.91 11.30 -21.47
N ILE A 651 2.14 12.58 -21.20
CA ILE A 651 2.76 13.53 -22.13
C ILE A 651 4.26 13.22 -22.18
N GLY A 652 4.82 13.02 -23.38
CA GLY A 652 6.20 12.55 -23.56
C GLY A 652 7.27 13.39 -22.85
N PHE A 653 7.01 14.70 -22.68
CA PHE A 653 7.85 15.63 -21.91
C PHE A 653 7.89 15.34 -20.40
N PHE A 654 6.83 14.72 -19.86
CA PHE A 654 6.60 14.48 -18.42
C PHE A 654 6.69 12.99 -18.04
N SER A 655 6.95 12.11 -19.01
CA SER A 655 7.08 10.67 -18.77
C SER A 655 8.45 10.30 -18.16
N THR A 656 8.47 9.46 -17.13
CA THR A 656 9.71 9.00 -16.47
C THR A 656 10.38 7.81 -17.17
N ARG A 657 9.91 7.43 -18.37
CA ARG A 657 10.46 6.34 -19.17
C ARG A 657 11.54 6.89 -20.11
N PRO A 658 12.77 6.32 -20.15
CA PRO A 658 13.57 6.46 -21.36
C PRO A 658 12.78 5.79 -22.50
N ALA A 659 12.71 6.43 -23.67
CA ALA A 659 12.06 5.86 -24.84
C ALA A 659 12.66 4.47 -25.14
N SER A 660 11.89 3.41 -24.89
CA SER A 660 12.20 2.09 -25.42
C SER A 660 12.02 2.19 -26.93
N ARG A 661 13.09 1.90 -27.68
CA ARG A 661 13.02 1.71 -29.14
C ARG A 661 11.85 0.77 -29.47
N SER A 662 10.95 1.29 -30.31
CA SER A 662 9.91 0.64 -31.15
C SER A 662 8.54 1.32 -30.99
N ARG A 663 8.38 2.43 -31.70
CA ARG A 663 7.11 2.75 -32.36
C ARG A 663 7.46 3.10 -33.79
N SER A 664 7.28 2.14 -34.70
CA SER A 664 7.05 2.45 -36.10
C SER A 664 5.74 3.22 -36.16
N ARG A 665 5.84 4.55 -36.23
CA ARG A 665 4.74 5.37 -36.71
C ARG A 665 4.95 5.53 -38.21
N SER A 666 4.09 4.87 -38.97
CA SER A 666 3.69 5.32 -40.29
C SER A 666 3.05 6.70 -40.14
N THR A 667 3.73 7.72 -40.63
CA THR A 667 3.13 9.02 -40.94
C THR A 667 3.34 9.25 -42.43
N ALA A 668 2.27 9.03 -43.19
CA ALA A 668 2.07 9.69 -44.47
C ALA A 668 1.82 11.17 -44.19
N GLY A 669 2.42 12.05 -45.01
CA GLY A 669 2.28 13.50 -44.91
C GLY A 669 3.61 14.21 -45.14
N GLY A 670 4.13 14.11 -46.36
CA GLY A 670 5.32 14.85 -46.79
C GLY A 670 4.99 16.28 -47.19
N LEU A 671 5.82 17.22 -46.73
CA LEU A 671 6.02 18.51 -47.39
C LEU A 671 7.48 18.92 -47.15
N ARG A 672 8.30 18.93 -48.22
CA ARG A 672 9.17 20.05 -48.63
C ARG A 672 10.28 19.63 -49.61
N LEU A 673 10.30 20.40 -50.71
CA LEU A 673 11.42 20.95 -51.48
C LEU A 673 12.67 20.09 -51.78
N SER A 674 12.74 19.73 -53.06
CA SER A 674 13.89 19.73 -54.00
C SER A 674 15.30 20.10 -53.51
N SER A 675 16.25 19.20 -53.78
CA SER A 675 17.49 19.54 -54.49
C SER A 675 18.12 18.32 -55.19
N SER A 676 18.36 18.50 -56.49
CA SER A 676 19.40 17.88 -57.36
C SER A 676 19.53 16.35 -57.49
N GLY A 677 19.40 15.85 -58.73
CA GLY A 677 20.09 14.61 -59.15
C GLY A 677 19.38 13.67 -60.13
N SER A 678 18.98 14.17 -61.31
CA SER A 678 19.08 13.55 -62.66
C SER A 678 19.02 12.00 -62.89
N VAL A 679 17.97 11.60 -63.65
CA VAL A 679 17.83 10.56 -64.75
C VAL A 679 18.07 9.06 -64.43
N GLN A 680 17.30 8.04 -64.91
CA GLN A 680 16.42 7.81 -66.09
C GLN A 680 15.26 6.79 -65.81
N PRO A 681 14.26 6.64 -66.72
CA PRO A 681 12.94 6.02 -66.49
C PRO A 681 12.68 4.66 -67.21
N LEU A 682 11.42 4.17 -67.09
CA LEU A 682 10.71 3.02 -67.70
C LEU A 682 10.73 1.72 -66.84
N SER A 683 9.62 0.99 -66.63
CA SER A 683 8.38 0.82 -67.41
C SER A 683 7.21 0.33 -66.54
N GLU A 684 6.00 0.80 -66.84
CA GLU A 684 4.70 0.28 -66.37
C GLU A 684 4.42 -1.12 -66.92
N ILE A 685 3.85 -2.02 -66.10
CA ILE A 685 3.06 -3.18 -66.56
C ILE A 685 1.90 -3.43 -65.55
N ASP A 686 0.72 -3.61 -66.11
CA ASP A 686 -0.65 -3.57 -65.56
C ASP A 686 -1.03 -4.63 -64.50
N GLY A 687 -1.99 -4.25 -63.64
CA GLY A 687 -2.37 -4.92 -62.41
C GLY A 687 -3.80 -5.46 -62.32
N HIS A 688 -4.38 -6.02 -63.40
CA HIS A 688 -5.74 -6.56 -63.34
C HIS A 688 -5.81 -8.10 -63.22
N ASP A 689 -4.92 -8.86 -63.88
CA ASP A 689 -5.02 -10.33 -63.93
C ASP A 689 -4.64 -11.04 -62.61
N ARG A 690 -3.77 -10.42 -61.80
CA ARG A 690 -3.35 -11.00 -60.51
C ARG A 690 -4.42 -10.90 -59.42
N LEU A 691 -5.30 -9.90 -59.46
CA LEU A 691 -6.37 -9.76 -58.47
C LEU A 691 -7.45 -10.83 -58.65
N GLU A 692 -7.72 -11.21 -59.90
CA GLU A 692 -8.71 -12.25 -60.18
C GLU A 692 -8.19 -13.63 -59.79
N GLU A 693 -6.91 -13.91 -60.04
CA GLU A 693 -6.24 -15.17 -59.62
C GLU A 693 -6.21 -15.31 -58.08
N VAL A 694 -5.94 -14.23 -57.36
CA VAL A 694 -5.99 -14.20 -55.90
C VAL A 694 -7.42 -14.40 -55.38
N SER A 695 -8.43 -13.79 -56.01
CA SER A 695 -9.84 -13.99 -55.64
C SER A 695 -10.31 -15.44 -55.83
N LYS A 696 -9.79 -16.12 -56.88
CA LYS A 696 -10.12 -17.51 -57.22
C LYS A 696 -9.46 -18.47 -56.23
N ARG A 697 -8.21 -18.20 -55.82
CA ARG A 697 -7.52 -18.95 -54.75
C ARG A 697 -8.20 -18.79 -53.39
N ILE A 698 -8.67 -17.58 -53.05
CA ILE A 698 -9.39 -17.34 -51.78
C ILE A 698 -10.72 -18.08 -51.74
N ARG A 699 -11.48 -18.08 -52.85
CA ARG A 699 -12.73 -18.85 -52.96
C ARG A 699 -12.50 -20.36 -52.91
N GLY A 700 -11.43 -20.86 -53.54
CA GLY A 700 -11.01 -22.27 -53.44
C GLY A 700 -10.72 -22.68 -52.00
N ALA A 701 -9.88 -21.90 -51.31
CA ALA A 701 -9.49 -22.18 -49.93
C ALA A 701 -10.67 -22.09 -48.93
N MET A 702 -11.66 -21.24 -49.17
CA MET A 702 -12.88 -21.20 -48.35
C MET A 702 -13.79 -22.42 -48.59
N ARG A 703 -13.87 -22.91 -49.83
CA ARG A 703 -14.67 -24.09 -50.18
C ARG A 703 -14.08 -25.37 -49.60
N GLU A 704 -12.76 -25.46 -49.53
CA GLU A 704 -12.03 -26.58 -48.92
C GLU A 704 -12.22 -26.62 -47.39
N ARG A 705 -12.12 -25.47 -46.70
CA ARG A 705 -12.45 -25.36 -45.26
C ARG A 705 -13.92 -25.65 -44.94
N GLY A 706 -14.82 -25.35 -45.88
CA GLY A 706 -16.24 -25.71 -45.76
C GLY A 706 -16.48 -27.22 -45.81
N LYS A 707 -15.70 -27.94 -46.63
CA LYS A 707 -15.74 -29.41 -46.70
C LYS A 707 -15.14 -30.07 -45.45
N GLU A 708 -14.01 -29.56 -44.95
CA GLU A 708 -13.40 -30.05 -43.70
C GLU A 708 -14.31 -29.85 -42.48
N ARG A 709 -15.09 -28.76 -42.43
CA ARG A 709 -16.08 -28.55 -41.36
C ARG A 709 -17.26 -29.51 -41.44
N ARG A 710 -17.69 -29.89 -42.65
CA ARG A 710 -18.75 -30.89 -42.84
C ARG A 710 -18.29 -32.30 -42.47
N GLN A 711 -17.06 -32.67 -42.86
CA GLN A 711 -16.47 -33.95 -42.44
C GLN A 711 -16.30 -34.03 -40.91
N ARG A 712 -15.88 -32.94 -40.25
CA ARG A 712 -15.79 -32.89 -38.78
C ARG A 712 -17.14 -32.92 -38.05
N SER A 713 -18.24 -32.54 -38.70
CA SER A 713 -19.58 -32.62 -38.10
C SER A 713 -20.27 -33.97 -38.35
N GLU A 714 -19.81 -34.74 -39.34
CA GLU A 714 -20.32 -36.08 -39.66
C GLU A 714 -19.63 -37.18 -38.81
N ASP A 715 -18.39 -36.95 -38.33
CA ASP A 715 -17.63 -37.90 -37.48
C ASP A 715 -18.01 -37.86 -35.97
N LEU A 716 -18.95 -37.00 -35.53
CA LEU A 716 -19.29 -36.81 -34.10
C LEU A 716 -20.75 -37.08 -33.74
N GLY A 717 -21.49 -37.83 -34.56
CA GLY A 717 -22.84 -38.23 -34.18
C GLY A 717 -23.25 -39.53 -34.86
N TRP A 718 -23.13 -40.65 -34.14
CA TRP A 718 -24.05 -41.81 -34.18
C TRP A 718 -23.57 -42.87 -33.17
N GLU A 719 -24.12 -42.81 -31.95
CA GLU A 719 -24.46 -44.01 -31.19
C GLU A 719 -25.75 -43.71 -30.43
N SER A 720 -26.76 -44.55 -30.64
CA SER A 720 -28.16 -44.30 -30.28
C SER A 720 -28.69 -45.39 -29.35
N VAL A 721 -29.66 -44.98 -28.52
CA VAL A 721 -30.73 -45.79 -27.88
C VAL A 721 -30.37 -46.52 -26.56
N SER A 722 -30.98 -46.08 -25.45
CA SER A 722 -32.12 -46.79 -24.85
C SER A 722 -32.72 -46.07 -23.61
N ALA A 723 -34.04 -46.00 -23.64
CA ALA A 723 -35.07 -45.75 -22.62
C ALA A 723 -34.72 -45.56 -21.13
N GLY A 724 -35.37 -44.57 -20.51
CA GLY A 724 -35.48 -44.42 -19.06
C GLY A 724 -36.17 -43.12 -18.64
N SER A 725 -37.50 -43.10 -18.73
CA SER A 725 -38.42 -42.05 -18.26
C SER A 725 -38.25 -41.68 -16.77
N ILE A 726 -38.43 -40.40 -16.43
CA ILE A 726 -39.33 -39.88 -15.37
C ILE A 726 -39.32 -38.34 -15.46
N THR A 727 -40.47 -37.73 -15.74
CA THR A 727 -40.77 -36.30 -15.49
C THR A 727 -41.73 -36.19 -14.30
N PRO A 728 -41.76 -35.05 -13.58
CA PRO A 728 -42.40 -34.89 -12.27
C PRO A 728 -43.89 -34.52 -12.37
N PRO A 729 -44.67 -34.60 -11.28
CA PRO A 729 -46.08 -34.28 -11.30
C PRO A 729 -46.33 -32.77 -11.08
N ASP A 730 -47.37 -32.25 -11.72
CA ASP A 730 -48.07 -31.03 -11.31
C ASP A 730 -49.58 -31.28 -11.34
N ASP A 731 -50.25 -30.69 -10.36
CA ASP A 731 -51.61 -30.96 -9.90
C ASP A 731 -52.71 -30.41 -10.82
N GLY A 732 -53.88 -31.06 -10.81
CA GLY A 732 -55.06 -30.60 -11.55
C GLY A 732 -56.35 -31.40 -11.29
N GLU A 733 -56.95 -31.16 -10.13
CA GLU A 733 -58.38 -31.25 -9.71
C GLU A 733 -59.42 -32.20 -10.37
N LYS A 734 -60.12 -32.93 -9.47
CA LYS A 734 -61.59 -33.21 -9.36
C LYS A 734 -62.27 -33.94 -10.55
N LYS A 735 -62.98 -35.07 -10.42
CA LYS A 735 -64.14 -35.37 -9.54
C LYS A 735 -64.74 -36.74 -9.95
N THR A 736 -65.38 -37.42 -8.99
CA THR A 736 -66.47 -38.42 -9.09
C THR A 736 -66.21 -39.76 -9.79
N ARG A 737 -66.00 -40.83 -9.02
CA ARG A 737 -67.06 -41.70 -8.50
C ARG A 737 -66.57 -42.51 -7.30
#